data_AF-A0A9D9N511-F1
#
_entry.id   AF-A0A9D9N511-F1
#
_cell.length_a   1.000
_cell.length_b   1.000
_cell.length_c   1.000
_cell.angle_alpha   90.00
_cell.angle_beta   90.00
_cell.angle_gamma   90.00
#
_symmetry.space_group_name_H-M   'P 1'
#
loop_
_entity.id
_entity.type
_entity.pdbx_description
1 polymer ?
#
loop_
_entity_poly.entity_id
_entity_poly.type
_entity_poly.pdbx_seq_one_letter_code
_entity_poly.pdbx_strand_id
1 'polypeptide(L)'
;MTTSRIKALNIDKRELFTAIYGINSSSEVYITEDLRIYNIREILYLYLKEEGYIPIFYDDSAFAYEEEPLLKFFSFTSRNTRQSDQGRKHDFFKGKGPMNKSRNVNSIESQTISDINNSHHDSIVVESFGNQRKFIVHQDEGFLKNVFGYVKNNPKSKLAIIFVNPTTFTLDENQRKYFLNRWTELSTNFKRNKLTIRIIVLYDYMSPKLFAESFEHASNELFLLSPFKDLIMLDIGGEEDAKISQYRSQQGKSVFFLGGPERDEIANMLNRRRLFSQDGLPHLFGNVTLEKIILRLWQGTTSENKGKKLSLISEYLEESKLDSIIEKMDTVKAIDRLNALEGIDNIREQFKNYRHALAEHQKGKGNGRFRPHMALMGSPGTGKSTVARLFGEILQEDGLLPKGHFMKVSTDELIGQYVGETKPKTRAVCERARGGVLFIDEAYGLMSGSNNHETVDYGKEAIEVLIQFMEDHDDSLVIFAGYTDEIMDLINNGNQGFRRRFNDKLGFFTFKDYSPEVLYNIALSMIKIPTTDAFKIALRNIIRYKWAYKNKKFGNVGDMENLVSLITSHYNTLGTSEPIDIVHLPNDLRKLIDDSVLDVNELMNEFNNVIGQESVKELARTLFNKIVADRKKLKIIDDYKPKIPKLNFLFIGNPGTGKTTIARIFGRLLCKLGIFPDSTGEILTEISGSILLQYTPKDIKELFENNIGKVVFIDEAYSLRGNERVIADIVGNLELEEFKNKLSVIMAGYPDEMHQLYSINKGLKRRFVEITFNDYTNEELYEILQRMVSSSNDTIMDADECRDVALQYFQSFTRDREFGNGGVVENLMETLIQNRDLRYLNATPEQQKNMDLAKKILPCDFPITKDHVLQHLASAKASFSSDKTFTGILDCSHEDESKSVNIGDDIYTSVGLIESENTCGTAFIISIKNRYIMTASHVVEGFGEFHFTLNYKNSIKRTTARLLWNNPEIDFAILQVESLPPDAKYFIIDIDTPRSPATKISIIAFPLGKQVSNMAGLTSGAIYNSERGLEVRNENGSIRCFDAIRTEAQATHGSSGGPVILAESMRVIGVLHGGINEHGFYLNIASDILQLFNQNTLNIKMNNNDN
;
A
#
# COMPACT_ATOMS: atom_id res chain seq x y z
N MET A 1 -9.17 12.52 -24.50
CA MET A 1 -7.88 12.82 -23.87
C MET A 1 -7.06 13.89 -24.62
N THR A 2 -7.31 14.17 -25.91
CA THR A 2 -6.60 15.19 -26.71
C THR A 2 -6.46 16.57 -26.04
N THR A 3 -7.52 17.10 -25.41
CA THR A 3 -7.47 18.36 -24.65
C THR A 3 -6.47 18.32 -23.50
N SER A 4 -6.39 17.22 -22.76
CA SER A 4 -5.43 17.07 -21.66
C SER A 4 -3.99 17.02 -22.17
N ARG A 5 -3.75 16.37 -23.31
CA ARG A 5 -2.43 16.31 -23.96
C ARG A 5 -1.97 17.68 -24.45
N ILE A 6 -2.88 18.48 -25.01
CA ILE A 6 -2.60 19.87 -25.44
C ILE A 6 -2.40 20.80 -24.23
N LYS A 7 -3.22 20.70 -23.18
CA LYS A 7 -3.04 21.48 -21.94
C LYS A 7 -1.71 21.16 -21.23
N ALA A 8 -1.23 19.91 -21.32
CA ALA A 8 0.06 19.51 -20.76
C ALA A 8 1.28 20.19 -21.44
N LEU A 9 1.10 20.78 -22.63
CA LEU A 9 2.17 21.53 -23.30
C LEU A 9 2.62 22.74 -22.48
N ASN A 10 1.74 23.33 -21.65
CA ASN A 10 2.03 24.52 -20.84
C ASN A 10 2.69 25.64 -21.67
N ILE A 11 2.09 26.00 -22.80
CA ILE A 11 2.69 26.90 -23.82
C ILE A 11 3.10 28.26 -23.22
N ASP A 12 2.35 28.74 -22.23
CA ASP A 12 2.66 29.98 -21.50
C ASP A 12 4.04 29.96 -20.82
N LYS A 13 4.50 28.78 -20.37
CA LYS A 13 5.77 28.59 -19.66
C LYS A 13 6.96 28.26 -20.60
N ARG A 14 6.74 28.25 -21.93
CA ARG A 14 7.76 27.87 -22.92
C ARG A 14 8.50 29.06 -23.54
N GLU A 15 9.64 28.77 -24.16
CA GLU A 15 10.41 29.77 -24.92
C GLU A 15 9.67 30.22 -26.19
N LEU A 16 10.24 31.20 -26.90
CA LEU A 16 9.66 31.79 -28.12
C LEU A 16 9.30 30.74 -29.17
N PHE A 17 10.12 29.70 -29.32
CA PHE A 17 9.93 28.62 -30.29
C PHE A 17 9.43 27.37 -29.59
N THR A 18 8.44 26.71 -30.20
CA THR A 18 7.93 25.43 -29.73
C THR A 18 7.71 24.51 -30.93
N ALA A 19 8.44 23.40 -30.98
CA ALA A 19 8.20 22.34 -31.95
C ALA A 19 7.25 21.31 -31.34
N ILE A 20 6.23 20.90 -32.07
CA ILE A 20 5.36 19.79 -31.73
C ILE A 20 5.48 18.77 -32.86
N TYR A 21 5.84 17.53 -32.56
CA TYR A 21 5.95 16.46 -33.55
C TYR A 21 5.04 15.28 -33.20
N GLY A 22 4.55 14.56 -34.20
CA GLY A 22 3.77 13.33 -34.04
C GLY A 22 2.77 13.10 -35.18
N ILE A 23 2.28 11.86 -35.29
CA ILE A 23 1.41 11.32 -36.38
C ILE A 23 2.24 10.92 -37.63
N ASN A 24 1.75 9.93 -38.39
CA ASN A 24 2.41 9.29 -39.54
C ASN A 24 1.59 9.63 -40.78
N SER A 25 2.15 10.33 -41.75
CA SER A 25 1.78 10.14 -43.15
C SER A 25 2.93 9.44 -43.86
N SER A 26 2.82 8.12 -44.03
CA SER A 26 3.68 7.41 -44.97
C SER A 26 3.31 7.90 -46.36
N SER A 27 4.07 8.88 -46.86
CA SER A 27 4.15 9.38 -48.25
C SER A 27 2.81 9.73 -48.94
N GLU A 28 2.69 11.01 -49.33
CA GLU A 28 1.78 11.57 -50.35
C GLU A 28 0.40 12.16 -49.96
N VAL A 29 0.10 12.52 -48.71
CA VAL A 29 -1.11 13.34 -48.45
C VAL A 29 -0.85 14.43 -47.42
N TYR A 30 -1.25 15.67 -47.74
CA TYR A 30 -0.99 16.89 -46.97
C TYR A 30 -1.51 16.82 -45.51
N ILE A 31 -0.60 17.09 -44.58
CA ILE A 31 -0.74 17.22 -43.10
C ILE A 31 -1.94 18.09 -42.66
N THR A 32 -2.48 18.91 -43.57
CA THR A 32 -3.67 19.74 -43.36
C THR A 32 -4.92 19.01 -42.90
N GLU A 33 -5.12 17.78 -43.38
CA GLU A 33 -6.35 17.05 -43.14
C GLU A 33 -6.27 16.24 -41.84
N ASP A 34 -5.13 15.60 -41.55
CA ASP A 34 -4.96 14.75 -40.36
C ASP A 34 -5.04 15.53 -39.05
N LEU A 35 -4.48 16.74 -38.96
CA LEU A 35 -4.63 17.56 -37.75
C LEU A 35 -6.05 18.09 -37.54
N ARG A 36 -6.85 18.25 -38.62
CA ARG A 36 -8.29 18.56 -38.54
C ARG A 36 -9.09 17.33 -38.13
N ILE A 37 -8.72 16.15 -38.64
CA ILE A 37 -9.36 14.86 -38.31
C ILE A 37 -9.39 14.62 -36.80
N TYR A 38 -8.33 15.00 -36.08
CA TYR A 38 -8.25 14.83 -34.62
C TYR A 38 -8.69 16.06 -33.82
N ASN A 39 -9.27 17.09 -34.47
CA ASN A 39 -9.56 18.41 -33.90
C ASN A 39 -8.35 19.06 -33.18
N ILE A 40 -7.12 18.69 -33.54
CA ILE A 40 -5.93 19.17 -32.83
C ILE A 40 -5.74 20.67 -33.07
N ARG A 41 -5.97 21.15 -34.30
CA ARG A 41 -5.89 22.58 -34.64
C ARG A 41 -6.93 23.38 -33.87
N GLU A 42 -8.16 22.89 -33.78
CA GLU A 42 -9.29 23.52 -33.09
C GLU A 42 -9.09 23.52 -31.58
N ILE A 43 -8.64 22.40 -31.00
CA ILE A 43 -8.36 22.31 -29.56
C ILE A 43 -7.15 23.19 -29.21
N LEU A 44 -6.12 23.23 -30.04
CA LEU A 44 -4.98 24.13 -29.87
C LEU A 44 -5.40 25.61 -29.98
N TYR A 45 -6.26 25.94 -30.95
CA TYR A 45 -6.84 27.28 -31.10
C TYR A 45 -7.62 27.70 -29.84
N LEU A 46 -8.53 26.85 -29.36
CA LEU A 46 -9.33 27.10 -28.17
C LEU A 46 -8.46 27.23 -26.92
N TYR A 47 -7.46 26.37 -26.76
CA TYR A 47 -6.49 26.42 -25.67
C TYR A 47 -5.70 27.74 -25.68
N LEU A 48 -5.12 28.13 -26.83
CA LEU A 48 -4.37 29.37 -26.94
C LEU A 48 -5.25 30.60 -26.66
N LYS A 49 -6.51 30.57 -27.09
CA LYS A 49 -7.49 31.62 -26.80
C LYS A 49 -7.85 31.67 -25.30
N GLU A 50 -8.00 30.51 -24.64
CA GLU A 50 -8.21 30.40 -23.18
C GLU A 50 -7.04 31.02 -22.41
N GLU A 51 -5.80 30.81 -22.87
CA GLU A 51 -4.58 31.41 -22.31
C GLU A 51 -4.38 32.90 -22.69
N GLY A 52 -5.33 33.47 -23.44
CA GLY A 52 -5.36 34.88 -23.83
C GLY A 52 -4.48 35.25 -25.04
N TYR A 53 -4.00 34.28 -25.82
CA TYR A 53 -3.31 34.55 -27.08
C TYR A 53 -4.27 34.91 -28.21
N ILE A 54 -3.73 35.62 -29.20
CA ILE A 54 -4.29 35.77 -30.54
C ILE A 54 -3.69 34.65 -31.41
N PRO A 55 -4.39 33.52 -31.63
CA PRO A 55 -3.87 32.42 -32.45
C PRO A 55 -4.06 32.69 -33.95
N ILE A 56 -2.96 32.66 -34.71
CA ILE A 56 -2.94 32.76 -36.17
C ILE A 56 -2.25 31.53 -36.72
N PHE A 57 -2.94 30.78 -37.56
CA PHE A 57 -2.37 29.63 -38.26
C PHE A 57 -1.84 30.06 -39.62
N TYR A 58 -0.77 29.43 -40.07
CA TYR A 58 -0.17 29.67 -41.38
C TYR A 58 0.13 28.36 -42.09
N ASP A 59 -0.32 28.28 -43.34
CA ASP A 59 -0.25 27.11 -44.22
C ASP A 59 -0.45 27.62 -45.66
N ASP A 60 0.62 28.21 -46.21
CA ASP A 60 0.67 29.05 -47.43
C ASP A 60 -0.24 30.29 -47.44
N SER A 61 -1.22 30.36 -46.55
CA SER A 61 -2.08 31.52 -46.29
C SER A 61 -2.36 31.62 -44.79
N ALA A 62 -2.56 32.85 -44.29
CA ALA A 62 -2.86 33.08 -42.89
C ALA A 62 -4.34 32.81 -42.60
N PHE A 63 -4.65 32.07 -41.54
CA PHE A 63 -6.02 31.76 -41.19
C PHE A 63 -6.30 31.67 -39.70
N ALA A 64 -7.58 31.80 -39.34
CA ALA A 64 -8.11 31.59 -38.00
C ALA A 64 -9.54 31.02 -38.03
N TYR A 65 -9.98 30.46 -36.91
CA TYR A 65 -11.33 29.90 -36.75
C TYR A 65 -12.39 30.94 -36.37
N GLU A 66 -11.97 32.16 -36.05
CA GLU A 66 -12.83 33.33 -35.91
C GLU A 66 -12.20 34.50 -36.68
N GLU A 67 -13.02 35.50 -36.99
CA GLU A 67 -12.60 36.68 -37.74
C GLU A 67 -11.70 37.61 -36.91
N GLU A 68 -12.01 37.72 -35.61
CA GLU A 68 -11.42 38.70 -34.69
C GLU A 68 -9.88 38.62 -34.57
N PRO A 69 -9.25 37.44 -34.48
CA PRO A 69 -7.80 37.30 -34.50
C PRO A 69 -7.12 37.92 -35.73
N LEU A 70 -7.69 37.69 -36.93
CA LEU A 70 -7.14 38.22 -38.18
C LEU A 70 -7.34 39.73 -38.29
N LEU A 71 -8.51 40.24 -37.87
CA LEU A 71 -8.78 41.69 -37.81
C LEU A 71 -7.77 42.40 -36.90
N LYS A 72 -7.50 41.82 -35.71
CA LYS A 72 -6.49 42.34 -34.78
C LYS A 72 -5.09 42.28 -35.37
N PHE A 73 -4.67 41.11 -35.88
CA PHE A 73 -3.31 40.90 -36.38
C PHE A 73 -2.97 41.80 -37.58
N PHE A 74 -3.90 41.94 -38.52
CA PHE A 74 -3.71 42.78 -39.71
C PHE A 74 -4.15 44.25 -39.55
N SER A 75 -4.71 44.62 -38.38
CA SER A 75 -5.20 45.97 -38.08
C SER A 75 -6.27 46.48 -39.06
N PHE A 76 -7.25 45.62 -39.36
CA PHE A 76 -8.42 45.99 -40.16
C PHE A 76 -9.42 46.79 -39.30
N THR A 77 -9.98 47.88 -39.82
CA THR A 77 -11.04 48.68 -39.14
C THR A 77 -12.40 48.43 -39.79
N SER A 78 -13.41 48.09 -38.98
CA SER A 78 -14.80 47.89 -39.41
C SER A 78 -15.46 49.22 -39.80
N ARG A 79 -16.16 49.26 -40.93
CA ARG A 79 -17.16 50.29 -41.23
C ARG A 79 -18.52 49.62 -41.44
N ASN A 80 -19.50 50.00 -40.62
CA ASN A 80 -20.92 49.71 -40.86
C ASN A 80 -21.40 50.49 -42.09
N THR A 81 -21.36 49.89 -43.27
CA THR A 81 -22.13 50.36 -44.43
C THR A 81 -22.88 49.18 -45.03
N ARG A 82 -24.15 49.04 -44.62
CA ARG A 82 -25.11 48.12 -45.20
C ARG A 82 -25.56 48.69 -46.55
N GLN A 83 -25.16 48.06 -47.65
CA GLN A 83 -25.85 48.22 -48.92
C GLN A 83 -26.38 46.86 -49.34
N SER A 84 -27.70 46.78 -49.47
CA SER A 84 -28.40 45.61 -49.98
C SER A 84 -28.49 45.74 -51.50
N ASP A 85 -27.85 44.86 -52.24
CA ASP A 85 -28.24 44.57 -53.60
C ASP A 85 -28.33 43.05 -53.79
N GLN A 86 -29.47 42.60 -54.30
CA GLN A 86 -29.77 41.20 -54.66
C GLN A 86 -29.48 40.12 -53.60
N GLY A 87 -29.87 40.35 -52.34
CA GLY A 87 -30.04 39.27 -51.35
C GLY A 87 -28.75 38.61 -50.83
N ARG A 88 -27.57 39.06 -51.24
CA ARG A 88 -26.28 38.65 -50.66
C ARG A 88 -25.72 39.77 -49.78
N LYS A 89 -25.32 39.43 -48.55
CA LYS A 89 -24.72 40.37 -47.60
C LYS A 89 -23.21 40.39 -47.84
N HIS A 90 -22.63 41.57 -48.02
CA HIS A 90 -21.19 41.76 -48.11
C HIS A 90 -20.74 42.80 -47.06
N ASP A 91 -19.74 42.44 -46.26
CA ASP A 91 -19.08 43.34 -45.32
C ASP A 91 -17.77 43.89 -45.94
N PHE A 92 -17.59 45.21 -45.85
CA PHE A 92 -16.42 45.92 -46.40
C PHE A 92 -15.47 46.35 -45.28
N PHE A 93 -14.18 46.01 -45.39
CA PHE A 93 -13.17 46.42 -44.41
C PHE A 93 -12.10 47.30 -45.06
N LYS A 94 -11.70 48.37 -44.36
CA LYS A 94 -10.52 49.19 -44.71
C LYS A 94 -9.50 49.06 -43.59
N GLY A 95 -8.24 48.79 -43.92
CA GLY A 95 -7.16 48.70 -42.94
C GLY A 95 -5.89 49.41 -43.38
N LYS A 96 -5.16 49.98 -42.42
CA LYS A 96 -3.75 50.37 -42.61
C LYS A 96 -2.92 49.21 -42.10
N GLY A 97 -2.19 48.54 -42.99
CA GLY A 97 -1.22 47.52 -42.54
C GLY A 97 -0.14 48.14 -41.64
N PRO A 98 0.64 47.33 -40.90
CA PRO A 98 1.72 47.80 -40.02
C PRO A 98 2.82 48.62 -40.73
N MET A 99 2.79 48.67 -42.07
CA MET A 99 3.66 49.45 -42.96
C MET A 99 2.98 50.69 -43.60
N ASN A 100 1.85 51.17 -43.06
CA ASN A 100 1.16 52.39 -43.50
C ASN A 100 0.71 52.41 -44.98
N LYS A 101 0.43 51.23 -45.59
CA LYS A 101 -0.23 51.14 -46.91
C LYS A 101 -1.75 50.96 -46.73
N SER A 102 -2.54 51.74 -47.47
CA SER A 102 -4.00 51.64 -47.49
C SER A 102 -4.43 50.32 -48.14
N ARG A 103 -5.11 49.45 -47.40
CA ARG A 103 -5.65 48.16 -47.89
C ARG A 103 -7.18 48.20 -47.89
N ASN A 104 -7.79 47.85 -49.02
CA ASN A 104 -9.24 47.61 -49.15
C ASN A 104 -9.49 46.11 -49.17
N VAL A 105 -10.53 45.64 -48.47
CA VAL A 105 -10.95 44.23 -48.41
C VAL A 105 -12.44 44.12 -48.76
N ASN A 106 -12.77 43.19 -49.66
CA ASN A 106 -14.14 42.74 -49.93
C ASN A 106 -14.36 41.38 -49.23
N SER A 107 -15.46 41.16 -48.53
CA SER A 107 -15.91 39.79 -48.15
C SER A 107 -16.73 39.19 -49.30
N ILE A 108 -16.34 38.04 -49.85
CA ILE A 108 -17.09 37.37 -50.93
C ILE A 108 -17.69 36.06 -50.37
N GLU A 109 -19.01 35.97 -50.32
CA GLU A 109 -19.70 34.68 -50.13
C GLU A 109 -19.92 34.02 -51.51
N SER A 110 -19.24 32.90 -51.75
CA SER A 110 -19.43 31.95 -52.86
C SER A 110 -19.22 32.46 -54.30
N GLN A 111 -17.98 32.35 -54.82
CA GLN A 111 -17.70 32.18 -56.25
C GLN A 111 -16.46 31.29 -56.46
N THR A 112 -16.41 30.61 -57.61
CA THR A 112 -15.36 29.68 -58.05
C THR A 112 -13.97 30.31 -58.12
N ILE A 113 -12.95 29.52 -57.77
CA ILE A 113 -11.52 29.88 -57.65
C ILE A 113 -10.94 30.59 -58.90
N SER A 114 -11.56 30.45 -60.07
CA SER A 114 -11.07 31.01 -61.34
C SER A 114 -11.09 32.54 -61.45
N ASP A 115 -11.91 33.25 -60.65
CA ASP A 115 -12.07 34.71 -60.78
C ASP A 115 -11.17 35.52 -59.84
N ILE A 116 -10.42 34.86 -58.94
CA ILE A 116 -9.60 35.49 -57.89
C ILE A 116 -8.22 35.95 -58.43
N ASN A 117 -7.75 35.39 -59.54
CA ASN A 117 -6.39 35.60 -60.05
C ASN A 117 -6.10 37.01 -60.64
N ASN A 118 -7.06 37.95 -60.62
CA ASN A 118 -6.92 39.26 -61.28
C ASN A 118 -7.02 40.50 -60.37
N SER A 119 -6.96 40.36 -59.04
CA SER A 119 -6.97 41.55 -58.15
C SER A 119 -5.85 41.55 -57.12
N HIS A 120 -5.02 42.60 -57.12
CA HIS A 120 -3.92 42.85 -56.17
C HIS A 120 -4.42 43.32 -54.78
N HIS A 121 -5.46 42.72 -54.22
CA HIS A 121 -6.05 43.12 -52.93
C HIS A 121 -6.07 41.96 -51.92
N ASP A 122 -5.45 42.18 -50.75
CA ASP A 122 -5.50 41.27 -49.60
C ASP A 122 -6.95 41.23 -49.04
N SER A 123 -7.77 40.24 -49.38
CA SER A 123 -9.14 40.08 -48.85
C SER A 123 -9.26 38.95 -47.82
N ILE A 124 -10.14 39.10 -46.81
CA ILE A 124 -10.54 37.98 -45.94
C ILE A 124 -11.59 37.15 -46.69
N VAL A 125 -11.23 35.91 -47.02
CA VAL A 125 -12.11 34.92 -47.61
C VAL A 125 -12.67 34.03 -46.49
N VAL A 126 -13.98 33.78 -46.52
CA VAL A 126 -14.63 32.84 -45.59
C VAL A 126 -14.81 31.50 -46.30
N GLU A 127 -14.08 30.49 -45.86
CA GLU A 127 -14.34 29.12 -46.24
C GLU A 127 -15.27 28.48 -45.21
N SER A 128 -16.40 27.94 -45.66
CA SER A 128 -17.35 27.23 -44.80
C SER A 128 -17.29 25.74 -45.07
N PHE A 129 -17.06 24.95 -44.01
CA PHE A 129 -17.06 23.49 -44.04
C PHE A 129 -18.12 22.99 -43.05
N GLY A 130 -19.32 22.67 -43.54
CA GLY A 130 -20.47 22.33 -42.69
C GLY A 130 -20.85 23.49 -41.75
N ASN A 131 -20.93 23.23 -40.43
CA ASN A 131 -21.21 24.25 -39.40
C ASN A 131 -19.97 25.07 -38.98
N GLN A 132 -18.79 24.77 -39.52
CA GLN A 132 -17.54 25.45 -39.17
C GLN A 132 -17.16 26.48 -40.22
N ARG A 133 -16.71 27.65 -39.78
CA ARG A 133 -16.22 28.73 -40.63
C ARG A 133 -14.73 28.93 -40.37
N LYS A 134 -13.97 29.09 -41.44
CA LYS A 134 -12.55 29.44 -41.42
C LYS A 134 -12.39 30.75 -42.18
N PHE A 135 -11.63 31.67 -41.60
CA PHE A 135 -11.31 32.96 -42.20
C PHE A 135 -9.88 32.92 -42.71
N ILE A 136 -9.65 33.32 -43.96
CA ILE A 136 -8.37 33.18 -44.66
C ILE A 136 -7.96 34.52 -45.25
N VAL A 137 -6.68 34.86 -45.13
CA VAL A 137 -6.04 35.94 -45.87
C VAL A 137 -4.97 35.31 -46.75
N HIS A 138 -5.20 35.32 -48.06
CA HIS A 138 -4.22 34.87 -49.05
C HIS A 138 -3.05 35.86 -49.09
N GLN A 139 -1.84 35.41 -48.76
CA GLN A 139 -0.62 36.21 -48.84
C GLN A 139 0.57 35.33 -49.21
N ASP A 140 1.22 35.62 -50.34
CA ASP A 140 2.47 34.92 -50.71
C ASP A 140 3.73 35.63 -50.20
N GLU A 141 3.82 36.97 -50.30
CA GLU A 141 5.09 37.68 -50.06
C GLU A 141 5.02 38.70 -48.90
N GLY A 142 5.15 38.23 -47.66
CA GLY A 142 5.43 39.14 -46.54
C GLY A 142 4.81 38.81 -45.18
N PHE A 143 4.20 37.63 -45.00
CA PHE A 143 3.60 37.23 -43.72
C PHE A 143 4.53 37.44 -42.52
N LEU A 144 5.79 37.00 -42.64
CA LEU A 144 6.80 37.18 -41.60
C LEU A 144 7.13 38.65 -41.30
N LYS A 145 7.13 39.52 -42.32
CA LYS A 145 7.29 40.97 -42.12
C LYS A 145 6.10 41.54 -41.33
N ASN A 146 4.88 41.03 -41.55
CA ASN A 146 3.71 41.42 -40.77
C ASN A 146 3.80 40.95 -39.32
N VAL A 147 4.27 39.71 -39.07
CA VAL A 147 4.54 39.21 -37.70
C VAL A 147 5.51 40.14 -36.97
N PHE A 148 6.65 40.46 -37.59
CA PHE A 148 7.65 41.34 -36.99
C PHE A 148 7.14 42.77 -36.76
N GLY A 149 6.38 43.32 -37.71
CA GLY A 149 5.74 44.63 -37.58
C GLY A 149 4.72 44.66 -36.44
N TYR A 150 3.89 43.62 -36.31
CA TYR A 150 2.89 43.52 -35.26
C TYR A 150 3.53 43.45 -33.87
N VAL A 151 4.55 42.60 -33.69
CA VAL A 151 5.25 42.46 -32.41
C VAL A 151 5.93 43.76 -32.00
N LYS A 152 6.55 44.46 -32.97
CA LYS A 152 7.18 45.77 -32.72
C LYS A 152 6.18 46.82 -32.24
N ASN A 153 4.98 46.83 -32.82
CA ASN A 153 3.94 47.81 -32.50
C ASN A 153 3.10 47.43 -31.27
N ASN A 154 3.02 46.14 -30.94
CA ASN A 154 2.19 45.59 -29.86
C ASN A 154 2.98 44.64 -28.92
N PRO A 155 4.04 45.12 -28.25
CA PRO A 155 4.97 44.24 -27.50
C PRO A 155 4.35 43.52 -26.29
N LYS A 156 3.20 44.01 -25.78
CA LYS A 156 2.45 43.41 -24.66
C LYS A 156 1.31 42.47 -25.08
N SER A 157 1.03 42.38 -26.39
CA SER A 157 -0.05 41.54 -26.90
C SER A 157 0.39 40.08 -26.96
N LYS A 158 -0.38 39.16 -26.36
CA LYS A 158 -0.12 37.71 -26.47
C LYS A 158 -0.48 37.26 -27.90
N LEU A 159 0.52 36.95 -28.71
CA LEU A 159 0.35 36.50 -30.10
C LEU A 159 0.90 35.09 -30.26
N ALA A 160 0.13 34.16 -30.84
CA ALA A 160 0.61 32.82 -31.15
C ALA A 160 0.53 32.60 -32.67
N ILE A 161 1.68 32.33 -33.29
CA ILE A 161 1.76 31.98 -34.72
C ILE A 161 2.01 30.48 -34.82
N ILE A 162 1.13 29.75 -35.51
CA ILE A 162 1.18 28.30 -35.66
C ILE A 162 1.47 27.97 -37.13
N PHE A 163 2.67 27.45 -37.40
CA PHE A 163 3.04 26.90 -38.69
C PHE A 163 2.65 25.44 -38.75
N VAL A 164 1.73 25.09 -39.65
CA VAL A 164 1.20 23.73 -39.71
C VAL A 164 1.91 22.84 -40.73
N ASN A 165 2.58 23.46 -41.70
CA ASN A 165 3.34 22.76 -42.71
C ASN A 165 4.73 23.42 -42.84
N PRO A 166 5.74 22.94 -42.09
CA PRO A 166 7.06 23.57 -42.06
C PRO A 166 7.85 23.39 -43.36
N THR A 167 7.54 22.34 -44.12
CA THR A 167 8.30 21.97 -45.33
C THR A 167 7.89 22.78 -46.56
N THR A 168 6.65 23.30 -46.60
CA THR A 168 6.22 24.18 -47.70
C THR A 168 6.81 25.58 -47.59
N PHE A 169 7.34 25.96 -46.43
CA PHE A 169 7.90 27.29 -46.19
C PHE A 169 9.36 27.42 -46.66
N THR A 170 9.53 27.60 -47.97
CA THR A 170 10.84 27.77 -48.60
C THR A 170 11.21 29.25 -48.79
N LEU A 171 12.49 29.59 -48.58
CA LEU A 171 13.00 30.97 -48.74
C LEU A 171 14.23 31.00 -49.64
N ASP A 172 14.29 32.00 -50.52
CA ASP A 172 15.51 32.32 -51.28
C ASP A 172 16.66 32.78 -50.35
N GLU A 173 17.90 32.82 -50.85
CA GLU A 173 19.08 33.17 -50.03
C GLU A 173 19.00 34.57 -49.40
N ASN A 174 18.45 35.55 -50.11
CA ASN A 174 18.34 36.93 -49.63
C ASN A 174 17.28 37.05 -48.54
N GLN A 175 16.13 36.41 -48.74
CA GLN A 175 15.04 36.31 -47.77
C GLN A 175 15.50 35.56 -46.51
N ARG A 176 16.25 34.47 -46.68
CA ARG A 176 16.82 33.68 -45.58
C ARG A 176 17.77 34.52 -44.73
N LYS A 177 18.72 35.22 -45.36
CA LYS A 177 19.68 36.07 -44.65
C LYS A 177 18.99 37.23 -43.92
N TYR A 178 18.01 37.86 -44.57
CA TYR A 178 17.18 38.89 -43.95
C TYR A 178 16.44 38.35 -42.73
N PHE A 179 15.84 37.16 -42.86
CA PHE A 179 15.04 36.55 -41.83
C PHE A 179 15.88 36.08 -40.64
N LEU A 180 16.99 35.37 -40.87
CA LEU A 180 17.90 34.92 -39.81
C LEU A 180 18.35 36.10 -38.93
N ASN A 181 18.71 37.24 -39.53
CA ASN A 181 19.11 38.43 -38.78
C ASN A 181 17.97 38.98 -37.90
N ARG A 182 16.75 39.07 -38.45
CA ARG A 182 15.56 39.54 -37.70
C ARG A 182 15.12 38.58 -36.62
N TRP A 183 15.34 37.29 -36.84
CA TRP A 183 15.01 36.23 -35.91
C TRP A 183 15.92 36.24 -34.69
N THR A 184 17.22 36.44 -34.89
CA THR A 184 18.19 36.64 -33.82
C THR A 184 17.86 37.92 -33.02
N GLU A 185 17.47 39.00 -33.70
CA GLU A 185 16.98 40.23 -33.07
C GLU A 185 15.74 39.97 -32.19
N LEU A 186 14.77 39.20 -32.68
CA LEU A 186 13.56 38.84 -31.94
C LEU A 186 13.82 37.89 -30.77
N SER A 187 14.65 36.87 -30.92
CA SER A 187 15.02 35.97 -29.84
C SER A 187 15.74 36.72 -28.70
N THR A 188 16.64 37.63 -29.06
CA THR A 188 17.36 38.49 -28.10
C THR A 188 16.40 39.47 -27.39
N ASN A 189 15.49 40.10 -28.15
CA ASN A 189 14.50 41.02 -27.60
C ASN A 189 13.40 40.31 -26.81
N PHE A 190 13.05 39.08 -27.14
CA PHE A 190 12.08 38.26 -26.41
C PHE A 190 12.54 38.01 -24.98
N LYS A 191 13.81 37.60 -24.80
CA LYS A 191 14.41 37.38 -23.47
C LYS A 191 14.59 38.70 -22.68
N ARG A 192 14.96 39.80 -23.35
CA ARG A 192 15.17 41.11 -22.69
C ARG A 192 13.88 41.86 -22.34
N ASN A 193 12.88 41.85 -23.21
CA ASN A 193 11.68 42.71 -23.10
C ASN A 193 10.42 41.94 -22.69
N LYS A 194 10.53 40.66 -22.32
CA LYS A 194 9.40 39.77 -21.97
C LYS A 194 8.27 39.82 -23.01
N LEU A 195 8.63 39.75 -24.29
CA LEU A 195 7.63 39.73 -25.36
C LEU A 195 6.70 38.51 -25.19
N THR A 196 5.42 38.71 -25.47
CA THR A 196 4.36 37.70 -25.25
C THR A 196 4.03 36.91 -26.53
N ILE A 197 4.93 36.86 -27.51
CA ILE A 197 4.75 36.09 -28.74
C ILE A 197 5.19 34.61 -28.55
N ARG A 198 4.49 33.68 -29.21
CA ARG A 198 4.86 32.26 -29.34
C ARG A 198 4.84 31.86 -30.81
N ILE A 199 5.86 31.13 -31.24
CA ILE A 199 5.95 30.53 -32.57
C ILE A 199 5.93 29.02 -32.39
N ILE A 200 4.85 28.40 -32.83
CA ILE A 200 4.59 26.96 -32.72
C ILE A 200 4.73 26.36 -34.11
N VAL A 201 5.52 25.30 -34.25
CA VAL A 201 5.71 24.60 -35.51
C VAL A 201 5.28 23.15 -35.33
N LEU A 202 4.37 22.70 -36.19
CA LEU A 202 3.82 21.34 -36.16
C LEU A 202 4.57 20.49 -37.21
N TYR A 203 5.21 19.42 -36.76
CA TYR A 203 5.97 18.49 -37.58
C TYR A 203 5.30 17.12 -37.64
N ASP A 204 5.34 16.48 -38.81
CA ASP A 204 4.71 15.17 -39.05
C ASP A 204 5.76 14.05 -39.02
N TYR A 205 6.22 13.69 -37.81
CA TYR A 205 7.16 12.59 -37.60
C TYR A 205 6.71 11.72 -36.43
N MET A 206 6.59 10.41 -36.65
CA MET A 206 6.20 9.45 -35.61
C MET A 206 7.30 9.10 -34.61
N SER A 207 8.57 9.29 -34.97
CA SER A 207 9.69 8.93 -34.10
C SER A 207 10.60 10.14 -33.85
N PRO A 208 11.15 10.26 -32.62
CA PRO A 208 12.14 11.30 -32.31
C PRO A 208 13.36 11.25 -33.25
N LYS A 209 13.72 10.05 -33.72
CA LYS A 209 14.85 9.82 -34.62
C LYS A 209 14.60 10.41 -36.01
N LEU A 210 13.46 10.13 -36.63
CA LEU A 210 13.10 10.68 -37.94
C LEU A 210 12.95 12.21 -37.90
N PHE A 211 12.38 12.73 -36.80
CA PHE A 211 12.33 14.17 -36.56
C PHE A 211 13.74 14.77 -36.50
N ALA A 212 14.70 14.12 -35.81
CA ALA A 212 16.08 14.58 -35.72
C ALA A 212 16.79 14.63 -37.08
N GLU A 213 16.64 13.56 -37.88
CA GLU A 213 17.25 13.39 -39.20
C GLU A 213 16.73 14.44 -40.21
N SER A 214 15.50 14.95 -40.04
CA SER A 214 14.92 15.96 -40.94
C SER A 214 15.72 17.27 -41.01
N PHE A 215 16.48 17.61 -39.95
CA PHE A 215 17.32 18.81 -39.91
C PHE A 215 18.68 18.66 -40.62
N GLU A 216 19.02 17.46 -41.11
CA GLU A 216 20.31 17.16 -41.73
C GLU A 216 20.27 17.26 -43.27
N HIS A 217 19.09 17.19 -43.88
CA HIS A 217 18.93 17.02 -45.34
C HIS A 217 18.22 18.17 -46.09
N ALA A 218 17.75 19.24 -45.44
CA ALA A 218 16.91 20.26 -46.09
C ALA A 218 17.68 21.56 -46.41
N SER A 219 17.92 21.86 -47.69
CA SER A 219 18.73 23.02 -48.10
C SER A 219 17.97 24.35 -48.22
N ASN A 220 16.62 24.36 -48.25
CA ASN A 220 15.82 25.58 -48.48
C ASN A 220 14.62 25.84 -47.55
N GLU A 221 14.30 24.93 -46.64
CA GLU A 221 13.12 25.01 -45.77
C GLU A 221 13.47 25.66 -44.44
N LEU A 222 12.87 26.82 -44.14
CA LEU A 222 13.27 27.67 -43.01
C LEU A 222 13.29 26.92 -41.66
N PHE A 223 12.25 26.13 -41.39
CA PHE A 223 12.04 25.44 -40.12
C PHE A 223 12.80 24.11 -40.00
N LEU A 224 13.56 23.72 -41.02
CA LEU A 224 14.49 22.58 -41.01
C LEU A 224 15.96 23.00 -41.11
N LEU A 225 16.28 24.30 -41.10
CA LEU A 225 17.66 24.78 -41.08
C LEU A 225 18.32 24.55 -39.70
N SER A 226 19.62 24.28 -39.69
CA SER A 226 20.44 24.10 -38.47
C SER A 226 20.27 25.22 -37.41
N PRO A 227 20.20 26.52 -37.76
CA PRO A 227 19.94 27.57 -36.77
C PRO A 227 18.60 27.45 -36.03
N PHE A 228 17.58 26.84 -36.66
CA PHE A 228 16.30 26.56 -35.98
C PHE A 228 16.42 25.34 -35.05
N LYS A 229 17.16 24.30 -35.45
CA LYS A 229 17.50 23.12 -34.62
C LYS A 229 18.13 23.55 -33.29
N ASP A 230 19.06 24.49 -33.34
CA ASP A 230 19.76 25.01 -32.16
C ASP A 230 18.82 25.79 -31.22
N LEU A 231 17.82 26.49 -31.78
CA LEU A 231 16.85 27.28 -31.01
C LEU A 231 15.80 26.44 -30.28
N ILE A 232 15.50 25.23 -30.77
CA ILE A 232 14.62 24.29 -30.08
C ILE A 232 15.38 23.29 -29.18
N MET A 233 16.71 23.43 -29.09
CA MET A 233 17.61 22.65 -28.22
C MET A 233 17.49 21.12 -28.39
N LEU A 234 17.60 20.65 -29.64
CA LEU A 234 17.62 19.23 -29.99
C LEU A 234 18.97 18.58 -29.63
N ASP A 235 19.06 17.97 -28.45
CA ASP A 235 20.18 17.11 -28.06
C ASP A 235 19.71 15.64 -28.13
N ILE A 236 19.96 14.98 -29.25
CA ILE A 236 19.54 13.60 -29.52
C ILE A 236 20.78 12.75 -29.75
N GLY A 237 21.30 12.15 -28.69
CA GLY A 237 22.35 11.14 -28.74
C GLY A 237 22.01 9.93 -27.87
N GLY A 238 22.15 8.72 -28.44
CA GLY A 238 22.21 7.43 -27.71
C GLY A 238 21.07 6.44 -27.97
N GLU A 239 21.41 5.15 -27.93
CA GLU A 239 20.69 3.92 -28.35
C GLU A 239 19.24 3.68 -27.85
N GLU A 240 18.57 2.78 -28.57
CA GLU A 240 17.12 2.65 -28.79
C GLU A 240 16.23 2.19 -27.60
N ASP A 241 16.73 1.75 -26.45
CA ASP A 241 15.83 1.17 -25.41
C ASP A 241 15.93 1.77 -24.00
N ALA A 242 16.77 2.78 -23.80
CA ALA A 242 16.90 3.45 -22.50
C ALA A 242 16.73 4.96 -22.67
N LYS A 243 15.48 5.46 -22.80
CA LYS A 243 15.10 6.85 -22.44
C LYS A 243 13.63 7.27 -22.60
N ILE A 244 12.64 6.40 -22.83
CA ILE A 244 11.22 6.83 -22.72
C ILE A 244 10.87 7.29 -21.28
N SER A 245 11.61 6.83 -20.28
CA SER A 245 11.52 7.27 -18.88
C SER A 245 12.20 8.61 -18.57
N GLN A 246 13.04 9.15 -19.45
CA GLN A 246 13.77 10.42 -19.20
C GLN A 246 13.11 11.65 -19.86
N TYR A 247 12.08 11.47 -20.69
CA TYR A 247 11.34 12.57 -21.33
C TYR A 247 10.26 13.21 -20.44
N ARG A 248 9.88 12.56 -19.33
CA ARG A 248 8.92 13.12 -18.36
C ARG A 248 9.55 14.10 -17.36
N SER A 249 10.88 14.19 -17.30
CA SER A 249 11.61 15.00 -16.32
C SER A 249 12.46 16.11 -16.95
N GLN A 250 11.91 16.92 -17.85
CA GLN A 250 12.64 18.09 -18.36
C GLN A 250 11.74 19.34 -18.41
N GLN A 251 11.70 20.08 -17.30
CA GLN A 251 11.39 21.51 -17.35
C GLN A 251 12.51 22.20 -18.14
N GLY A 252 12.19 22.80 -19.30
CA GLY A 252 13.13 23.69 -20.02
C GLY A 252 13.30 23.46 -21.52
N LYS A 253 12.80 22.35 -22.12
CA LYS A 253 12.93 22.13 -23.58
C LYS A 253 11.70 22.54 -24.39
N SER A 254 11.93 22.94 -25.63
CA SER A 254 11.00 23.57 -26.58
C SER A 254 10.40 22.57 -27.60
N VAL A 255 10.49 21.26 -27.36
CA VAL A 255 10.03 20.20 -28.29
C VAL A 255 9.05 19.27 -27.58
N PHE A 256 7.91 18.96 -28.21
CA PHE A 256 6.85 18.11 -27.65
C PHE A 256 6.41 17.02 -28.61
N PHE A 257 6.18 15.82 -28.08
CA PHE A 257 5.53 14.75 -28.81
C PHE A 257 4.01 14.78 -28.57
N LEU A 258 3.22 14.80 -29.63
CA LEU A 258 1.78 14.60 -29.58
C LEU A 258 1.45 13.27 -30.28
N GLY A 259 1.30 12.20 -29.50
CA GLY A 259 1.00 10.87 -30.04
C GLY A 259 -0.36 10.77 -30.72
N GLY A 260 -0.58 9.70 -31.49
CA GLY A 260 -1.86 9.38 -32.13
C GLY A 260 -3.04 9.22 -31.14
N PRO A 261 -4.28 9.12 -31.63
CA PRO A 261 -5.45 8.91 -30.78
C PRO A 261 -5.37 7.58 -30.01
N GLU A 262 -5.80 7.58 -28.76
CA GLU A 262 -5.84 6.36 -27.93
C GLU A 262 -7.03 5.46 -28.32
N ARG A 263 -7.04 4.20 -27.87
CA ARG A 263 -8.07 3.19 -28.19
C ARG A 263 -9.51 3.70 -28.00
N ASP A 264 -9.75 4.43 -26.91
CA ASP A 264 -11.07 5.01 -26.59
C ASP A 264 -11.43 6.21 -27.48
N GLU A 265 -10.43 6.96 -27.97
CA GLU A 265 -10.65 8.05 -28.92
C GLU A 265 -11.01 7.50 -30.30
N ILE A 266 -10.34 6.42 -30.72
CA ILE A 266 -10.67 5.68 -31.95
C ILE A 266 -12.09 5.09 -31.86
N ALA A 267 -12.46 4.47 -30.74
CA ALA A 267 -13.80 3.92 -30.53
C ALA A 267 -14.89 5.02 -30.60
N ASN A 268 -14.64 6.19 -30.01
CA ASN A 268 -15.55 7.33 -30.08
C ASN A 268 -15.68 7.92 -31.50
N MET A 269 -14.59 7.97 -32.27
CA MET A 269 -14.62 8.42 -33.67
C MET A 269 -15.42 7.45 -34.56
N LEU A 270 -15.22 6.15 -34.37
CA LEU A 270 -15.97 5.10 -35.05
C LEU A 270 -17.47 5.17 -34.73
N ASN A 271 -17.82 5.35 -33.45
CA ASN A 271 -19.20 5.54 -33.04
C ASN A 271 -19.84 6.80 -33.65
N ARG A 272 -19.13 7.93 -33.71
CA ARG A 272 -19.63 9.14 -34.38
C ARG A 272 -19.88 8.90 -35.86
N ARG A 273 -18.99 8.19 -36.57
CA ARG A 273 -19.21 7.86 -37.98
C ARG A 273 -20.47 7.00 -38.19
N ARG A 274 -20.69 5.99 -37.32
CA ARG A 274 -21.91 5.17 -37.32
C ARG A 274 -23.18 6.02 -37.25
N LEU A 275 -23.13 7.12 -36.51
CA LEU A 275 -24.27 7.98 -36.20
C LEU A 275 -24.62 9.00 -37.30
N PHE A 276 -23.71 9.33 -38.22
CA PHE A 276 -23.91 10.37 -39.25
C PHE A 276 -24.02 9.82 -40.68
N SER A 277 -24.17 8.50 -40.83
CA SER A 277 -24.13 7.77 -42.11
C SER A 277 -25.29 8.05 -43.06
N GLN A 278 -26.22 8.95 -42.76
CA GLN A 278 -27.27 9.30 -43.71
C GLN A 278 -27.10 10.62 -44.48
N ASP A 279 -26.30 11.60 -44.04
CA ASP A 279 -26.07 12.82 -44.87
C ASP A 279 -24.89 13.75 -44.45
N GLY A 280 -24.08 13.41 -43.43
CA GLY A 280 -23.36 14.45 -42.67
C GLY A 280 -21.83 14.59 -42.79
N LEU A 281 -21.07 13.56 -43.21
CA LEU A 281 -19.59 13.59 -43.16
C LEU A 281 -18.77 13.40 -44.45
N PRO A 282 -19.31 13.29 -45.69
CA PRO A 282 -18.45 13.18 -46.87
C PRO A 282 -17.55 14.41 -47.15
N HIS A 283 -17.82 15.56 -46.53
CA HIS A 283 -17.18 16.83 -46.90
C HIS A 283 -16.13 17.34 -45.90
N LEU A 284 -15.91 16.64 -44.78
CA LEU A 284 -14.98 17.06 -43.72
C LEU A 284 -13.54 16.57 -43.93
N PHE A 285 -13.30 15.63 -44.86
CA PHE A 285 -12.06 14.85 -44.93
C PHE A 285 -11.33 14.88 -46.29
N GLY A 286 -11.69 15.80 -47.18
CA GLY A 286 -11.16 15.80 -48.54
C GLY A 286 -11.39 14.46 -49.24
N ASN A 287 -10.71 14.21 -50.35
CA ASN A 287 -10.85 12.99 -51.15
C ASN A 287 -10.30 11.72 -50.45
N VAL A 288 -10.05 11.76 -49.14
CA VAL A 288 -9.58 10.62 -48.34
C VAL A 288 -10.73 10.11 -47.48
N THR A 289 -11.20 8.90 -47.76
CA THR A 289 -12.22 8.25 -46.94
C THR A 289 -11.71 8.03 -45.52
N LEU A 290 -12.55 8.29 -44.51
CA LEU A 290 -12.27 8.08 -43.07
C LEU A 290 -11.66 6.70 -42.76
N GLU A 291 -11.93 5.75 -43.65
CA GLU A 291 -11.50 4.36 -43.69
C GLU A 291 -10.00 4.21 -43.88
N LYS A 292 -9.43 4.94 -44.84
CA LYS A 292 -7.98 4.98 -45.07
C LYS A 292 -7.26 5.56 -43.86
N ILE A 293 -7.87 6.53 -43.19
CA ILE A 293 -7.34 7.18 -41.98
C ILE A 293 -7.37 6.21 -40.78
N ILE A 294 -8.50 5.55 -40.52
CA ILE A 294 -8.64 4.56 -39.44
C ILE A 294 -7.69 3.37 -39.64
N LEU A 295 -7.54 2.89 -40.87
CA LEU A 295 -6.64 1.79 -41.20
C LEU A 295 -5.16 2.16 -41.01
N ARG A 296 -4.75 3.38 -41.42
CA ARG A 296 -3.39 3.90 -41.19
C ARG A 296 -3.08 4.06 -39.70
N LEU A 297 -4.04 4.54 -38.92
CA LEU A 297 -3.90 4.71 -37.46
C LEU A 297 -3.75 3.37 -36.73
N TRP A 298 -4.57 2.37 -37.10
CA TRP A 298 -4.54 1.07 -36.45
C TRP A 298 -3.21 0.35 -36.69
N GLN A 299 -2.69 0.42 -37.92
CA GLN A 299 -1.38 -0.10 -38.30
C GLN A 299 -0.23 0.52 -37.48
N GLY A 300 -0.32 1.82 -37.14
CA GLY A 300 0.67 2.52 -36.32
C GLY A 300 0.64 2.13 -34.84
N THR A 301 -0.52 1.82 -34.27
CA THR A 301 -0.65 1.40 -32.85
C THR A 301 -0.26 -0.05 -32.58
N THR A 302 -0.23 -0.91 -33.60
CA THR A 302 0.10 -2.35 -33.46
C THR A 302 1.57 -2.68 -33.77
N SER A 303 2.48 -1.70 -33.73
CA SER A 303 3.87 -1.84 -34.17
C SER A 303 4.81 -2.60 -33.21
N GLU A 304 4.29 -3.42 -32.29
CA GLU A 304 5.13 -4.32 -31.48
C GLU A 304 5.56 -5.60 -32.21
N ASN A 305 5.16 -5.81 -33.48
CA ASN A 305 5.63 -6.95 -34.27
C ASN A 305 6.08 -6.53 -35.68
N LYS A 306 7.36 -6.21 -35.84
CA LYS A 306 8.01 -5.95 -37.14
C LYS A 306 8.07 -7.21 -38.00
N GLY A 307 7.66 -7.10 -39.27
CA GLY A 307 8.30 -7.83 -40.38
C GLY A 307 7.44 -8.74 -41.27
N LYS A 308 6.42 -9.45 -40.74
CA LYS A 308 5.74 -10.51 -41.53
C LYS A 308 4.27 -10.25 -41.94
N LYS A 309 3.65 -9.16 -41.48
CA LYS A 309 2.20 -8.92 -41.70
C LYS A 309 1.85 -7.99 -42.87
N LEU A 310 2.80 -7.25 -43.44
CA LEU A 310 2.49 -6.20 -44.43
C LEU A 310 2.01 -6.75 -45.79
N SER A 311 2.42 -7.95 -46.22
CA SER A 311 1.96 -8.54 -47.49
C SER A 311 0.56 -9.17 -47.43
N LEU A 312 0.14 -9.66 -46.25
CA LEU A 312 -1.22 -10.16 -46.02
C LEU A 312 -2.24 -9.01 -45.92
N ILE A 313 -1.79 -7.80 -45.56
CA ILE A 313 -2.68 -6.64 -45.37
C ILE A 313 -3.07 -6.01 -46.71
N SER A 314 -2.20 -6.02 -47.73
CA SER A 314 -2.55 -5.52 -49.08
C SER A 314 -3.61 -6.36 -49.79
N GLU A 315 -3.72 -7.65 -49.47
CA GLU A 315 -4.68 -8.59 -50.08
C GLU A 315 -6.08 -8.53 -49.42
N TYR A 316 -6.20 -7.89 -48.24
CA TYR A 316 -7.45 -7.68 -47.51
C TYR A 316 -8.11 -6.30 -47.76
N LEU A 317 -7.52 -5.46 -48.61
CA LEU A 317 -7.88 -4.04 -48.83
C LEU A 317 -8.75 -3.80 -50.07
N GLU A 318 -9.82 -4.57 -50.26
CA GLU A 318 -10.92 -4.17 -51.18
C GLU A 318 -12.00 -3.41 -50.38
N GLU A 319 -12.43 -2.23 -50.85
CA GLU A 319 -13.49 -1.40 -50.24
C GLU A 319 -14.76 -2.20 -49.91
N SER A 320 -15.09 -3.19 -50.75
CA SER A 320 -16.24 -4.10 -50.61
C SER A 320 -16.23 -4.96 -49.34
N LYS A 321 -15.05 -5.26 -48.76
CA LYS A 321 -14.95 -6.03 -47.50
C LYS A 321 -14.97 -5.14 -46.27
N LEU A 322 -14.75 -3.83 -46.40
CA LEU A 322 -14.80 -2.90 -45.28
C LEU A 322 -16.23 -2.62 -44.83
N ASP A 323 -17.17 -2.51 -45.78
CA ASP A 323 -18.61 -2.49 -45.48
C ASP A 323 -19.03 -3.77 -44.76
N SER A 324 -18.48 -4.92 -45.15
CA SER A 324 -18.72 -6.19 -44.45
C SER A 324 -18.12 -6.23 -43.04
N ILE A 325 -17.03 -5.47 -42.77
CA ILE A 325 -16.42 -5.36 -41.44
C ILE A 325 -17.20 -4.36 -40.58
N ILE A 326 -17.74 -3.28 -41.18
CA ILE A 326 -18.62 -2.32 -40.52
C ILE A 326 -19.98 -2.97 -40.19
N GLU A 327 -20.53 -3.79 -41.08
CA GLU A 327 -21.71 -4.64 -40.80
C GLU A 327 -21.43 -5.72 -39.74
N LYS A 328 -20.17 -6.18 -39.62
CA LYS A 328 -19.73 -7.11 -38.57
C LYS A 328 -19.32 -6.41 -37.26
N MET A 329 -19.09 -5.10 -37.27
CA MET A 329 -18.84 -4.28 -36.09
C MET A 329 -20.17 -3.90 -35.44
N ASP A 330 -20.69 -4.86 -34.68
CA ASP A 330 -21.89 -4.79 -33.82
C ASP A 330 -23.05 -3.93 -34.37
N THR A 331 -23.75 -4.51 -35.34
CA THR A 331 -25.08 -4.11 -35.84
C THR A 331 -26.20 -4.25 -34.78
N VAL A 332 -25.85 -4.71 -33.58
CA VAL A 332 -26.76 -4.97 -32.47
C VAL A 332 -26.98 -3.65 -31.71
N LYS A 333 -28.25 -3.17 -31.65
CA LYS A 333 -28.60 -1.95 -30.90
C LYS A 333 -28.10 -2.04 -29.46
N ALA A 334 -27.78 -0.92 -28.82
CA ALA A 334 -27.29 -0.95 -27.44
C ALA A 334 -28.27 -1.65 -26.47
N ILE A 335 -29.58 -1.56 -26.75
CA ILE A 335 -30.63 -2.27 -26.03
C ILE A 335 -30.53 -3.81 -26.19
N ASP A 336 -30.16 -4.29 -27.37
CA ASP A 336 -30.04 -5.72 -27.65
C ASP A 336 -28.76 -6.29 -26.98
N ARG A 337 -27.68 -5.50 -26.94
CA ARG A 337 -26.48 -5.81 -26.17
C ARG A 337 -26.77 -5.87 -24.66
N LEU A 338 -27.60 -4.96 -24.13
CA LEU A 338 -28.08 -5.02 -22.75
C LEU A 338 -28.97 -6.25 -22.50
N ASN A 339 -29.79 -6.64 -23.48
CA ASN A 339 -30.63 -7.84 -23.39
C ASN A 339 -29.82 -9.14 -23.42
N ALA A 340 -28.64 -9.14 -24.06
CA ALA A 340 -27.74 -10.29 -24.11
C ALA A 340 -26.94 -10.51 -22.81
N LEU A 341 -26.85 -9.53 -21.91
CA LEU A 341 -26.16 -9.70 -20.63
C LEU A 341 -26.97 -10.61 -19.69
N GLU A 342 -26.32 -11.66 -19.19
CA GLU A 342 -26.92 -12.59 -18.22
C GLU A 342 -26.92 -12.02 -16.79
N GLY A 343 -27.93 -12.39 -16.00
CA GLY A 343 -27.99 -12.09 -14.56
C GLY A 343 -28.36 -10.66 -14.17
N ILE A 344 -28.74 -9.81 -15.14
CA ILE A 344 -29.17 -8.43 -14.91
C ILE A 344 -30.67 -8.21 -15.11
N ASP A 345 -31.50 -9.25 -15.02
CA ASP A 345 -32.93 -9.18 -15.38
C ASP A 345 -33.71 -8.14 -14.56
N ASN A 346 -33.48 -8.09 -13.24
CA ASN A 346 -34.02 -7.06 -12.34
C ASN A 346 -33.64 -5.65 -12.83
N ILE A 347 -32.36 -5.46 -13.14
CA ILE A 347 -31.80 -4.18 -13.56
C ILE A 347 -32.37 -3.76 -14.92
N ARG A 348 -32.56 -4.71 -15.84
CA ARG A 348 -33.17 -4.48 -17.16
C ARG A 348 -34.59 -3.93 -17.04
N GLU A 349 -35.41 -4.50 -16.16
CA GLU A 349 -36.77 -4.01 -15.91
C GLU A 349 -36.76 -2.61 -15.28
N GLN A 350 -35.89 -2.37 -14.30
CA GLN A 350 -35.72 -1.05 -13.69
C GLN A 350 -35.28 0.01 -14.71
N PHE A 351 -34.30 -0.29 -15.55
CA PHE A 351 -33.85 0.62 -16.60
C PHE A 351 -34.93 0.88 -17.65
N LYS A 352 -35.72 -0.14 -18.01
CA LYS A 352 -36.87 0.03 -18.90
C LYS A 352 -37.87 1.03 -18.31
N ASN A 353 -38.23 0.86 -17.04
CA ASN A 353 -39.14 1.77 -16.33
C ASN A 353 -38.57 3.18 -16.22
N TYR A 354 -37.29 3.31 -15.89
CA TYR A 354 -36.60 4.58 -15.80
C TYR A 354 -36.56 5.33 -17.13
N ARG A 355 -36.25 4.61 -18.21
CA ARG A 355 -36.23 5.13 -19.58
C ARG A 355 -37.61 5.61 -20.04
N HIS A 356 -38.66 4.86 -19.72
CA HIS A 356 -40.04 5.29 -19.98
C HIS A 356 -40.39 6.58 -19.23
N ALA A 357 -40.06 6.68 -17.94
CA ALA A 357 -40.29 7.88 -17.15
C ALA A 357 -39.55 9.10 -17.75
N LEU A 358 -38.26 8.94 -18.10
CA LEU A 358 -37.46 10.00 -18.72
C LEU A 358 -38.06 10.48 -20.06
N ALA A 359 -38.51 9.56 -20.91
CA ALA A 359 -39.13 9.88 -22.20
C ALA A 359 -40.50 10.56 -22.07
N GLU A 360 -41.32 10.20 -21.07
CA GLU A 360 -42.60 10.86 -20.81
C GLU A 360 -42.42 12.30 -20.32
N HIS A 361 -41.40 12.54 -19.49
CA HIS A 361 -41.07 13.87 -19.01
C HIS A 361 -40.57 14.79 -20.14
N GLN A 362 -39.71 14.31 -21.05
CA GLN A 362 -39.28 15.12 -22.20
C GLN A 362 -40.44 15.49 -23.13
N LYS A 363 -41.50 14.67 -23.20
CA LYS A 363 -42.71 14.94 -24.00
C LYS A 363 -43.69 15.91 -23.33
N GLY A 364 -43.33 16.51 -22.20
CA GLY A 364 -44.11 17.57 -21.54
C GLY A 364 -45.38 17.08 -20.82
N LYS A 365 -45.51 15.78 -20.53
CA LYS A 365 -46.69 15.21 -19.84
C LYS A 365 -46.56 15.10 -18.32
N GLY A 366 -45.40 15.45 -17.75
CA GLY A 366 -45.15 15.42 -16.31
C GLY A 366 -45.02 16.82 -15.69
N ASN A 367 -45.61 17.02 -14.51
CA ASN A 367 -45.38 18.24 -13.71
C ASN A 367 -43.99 18.16 -13.05
N GLY A 368 -43.00 18.91 -13.56
CA GLY A 368 -41.68 19.09 -12.94
C GLY A 368 -40.47 18.78 -13.84
N ARG A 369 -39.27 19.25 -13.43
CA ARG A 369 -37.98 19.02 -14.12
C ARG A 369 -37.43 17.64 -13.73
N PHE A 370 -37.55 16.65 -14.61
CA PHE A 370 -37.01 15.29 -14.38
C PHE A 370 -35.49 15.29 -14.59
N ARG A 371 -34.74 14.86 -13.58
CA ARG A 371 -33.27 14.84 -13.65
C ARG A 371 -32.77 13.43 -13.94
N PRO A 372 -31.87 13.21 -14.91
CA PRO A 372 -31.52 11.87 -15.36
C PRO A 372 -30.58 11.11 -14.41
N HIS A 373 -30.06 11.72 -13.34
CA HIS A 373 -28.99 11.15 -12.51
C HIS A 373 -29.39 9.89 -11.73
N MET A 374 -28.44 8.97 -11.55
CA MET A 374 -28.69 7.66 -10.93
C MET A 374 -27.54 7.19 -10.03
N ALA A 375 -27.86 6.31 -9.09
CA ALA A 375 -26.91 5.62 -8.22
C ALA A 375 -26.92 4.12 -8.54
N LEU A 376 -25.79 3.57 -8.95
CA LEU A 376 -25.59 2.13 -9.19
C LEU A 376 -24.85 1.51 -8.00
N MET A 377 -25.56 0.69 -7.25
CA MET A 377 -25.11 0.13 -5.98
C MET A 377 -24.90 -1.37 -6.08
N GLY A 378 -23.88 -1.91 -5.43
CA GLY A 378 -23.69 -3.35 -5.31
C GLY A 378 -22.22 -3.75 -5.31
N SER A 379 -21.95 -5.05 -5.14
CA SER A 379 -20.59 -5.58 -5.04
C SER A 379 -19.74 -5.30 -6.31
N PRO A 380 -18.40 -5.32 -6.22
CA PRO A 380 -17.51 -5.17 -7.37
C PRO A 380 -17.76 -6.23 -8.45
N GLY A 381 -17.49 -5.86 -9.70
CA GLY A 381 -17.66 -6.71 -10.89
C GLY A 381 -19.06 -7.29 -11.12
N THR A 382 -20.10 -6.68 -10.56
CA THR A 382 -21.51 -6.94 -10.92
C THR A 382 -21.93 -6.29 -12.25
N GLY A 383 -21.03 -5.57 -12.93
CA GLY A 383 -21.30 -4.98 -14.26
C GLY A 383 -21.79 -3.53 -14.24
N LYS A 384 -21.70 -2.80 -13.11
CA LYS A 384 -22.15 -1.40 -12.98
C LYS A 384 -21.65 -0.48 -14.09
N SER A 385 -20.34 -0.45 -14.35
CA SER A 385 -19.73 0.41 -15.38
C SER A 385 -20.12 -0.01 -16.80
N THR A 386 -20.21 -1.31 -17.05
CA THR A 386 -20.63 -1.87 -18.34
C THR A 386 -22.07 -1.48 -18.66
N VAL A 387 -22.99 -1.67 -17.70
CA VAL A 387 -24.40 -1.31 -17.86
C VAL A 387 -24.58 0.21 -17.95
N ALA A 388 -23.84 1.00 -17.17
CA ALA A 388 -23.86 2.45 -17.27
C ALA A 388 -23.46 2.97 -18.66
N ARG A 389 -22.41 2.39 -19.26
CA ARG A 389 -21.97 2.72 -20.62
C ARG A 389 -23.06 2.41 -21.64
N LEU A 390 -23.58 1.17 -21.61
CA LEU A 390 -24.65 0.75 -22.52
C LEU A 390 -25.91 1.60 -22.35
N PHE A 391 -26.24 1.98 -21.12
CA PHE A 391 -27.40 2.84 -20.87
C PHE A 391 -27.21 4.25 -21.44
N GLY A 392 -26.00 4.82 -21.36
CA GLY A 392 -25.65 6.07 -22.04
C GLY A 392 -25.84 6.00 -23.56
N GLU A 393 -25.41 4.90 -24.18
CA GLU A 393 -25.62 4.63 -25.61
C GLU A 393 -27.13 4.50 -25.94
N ILE A 394 -27.90 3.77 -25.12
CA ILE A 394 -29.36 3.61 -25.30
C ILE A 394 -30.07 4.97 -25.21
N LEU A 395 -29.75 5.78 -24.20
CA LEU A 395 -30.37 7.10 -24.04
C LEU A 395 -30.05 8.02 -25.23
N GLN A 396 -28.86 7.91 -25.80
CA GLN A 396 -28.52 8.65 -27.01
C GLN A 396 -29.27 8.12 -28.24
N GLU A 397 -29.33 6.80 -28.43
CA GLU A 397 -30.11 6.16 -29.51
C GLU A 397 -31.61 6.56 -29.44
N ASP A 398 -32.15 6.73 -28.24
CA ASP A 398 -33.53 7.17 -28.00
C ASP A 398 -33.71 8.71 -28.10
N GLY A 399 -32.63 9.47 -28.36
CA GLY A 399 -32.64 10.94 -28.46
C GLY A 399 -32.75 11.68 -27.13
N LEU A 400 -32.60 10.96 -26.00
CA LEU A 400 -32.68 11.50 -24.65
C LEU A 400 -31.35 12.12 -24.18
N LEU A 401 -30.22 11.70 -24.76
CA LEU A 401 -28.89 12.34 -24.58
C LEU A 401 -28.31 12.82 -25.92
N PRO A 402 -27.63 13.99 -25.98
CA PRO A 402 -27.05 14.49 -27.23
C PRO A 402 -25.89 13.66 -27.80
N LYS A 403 -25.03 13.08 -26.95
CA LYS A 403 -23.75 12.46 -27.38
C LYS A 403 -23.51 11.04 -26.87
N GLY A 404 -24.09 10.65 -25.73
CA GLY A 404 -24.00 9.27 -25.19
C GLY A 404 -22.61 8.80 -24.76
N HIS A 405 -21.57 9.63 -24.85
CA HIS A 405 -20.19 9.24 -24.53
C HIS A 405 -20.03 8.97 -23.02
N PHE A 406 -19.24 7.96 -22.69
CA PHE A 406 -19.05 7.52 -21.31
C PHE A 406 -17.71 7.99 -20.74
N MET A 407 -17.75 8.80 -19.67
CA MET A 407 -16.58 9.27 -18.93
C MET A 407 -16.57 8.65 -17.53
N LYS A 408 -15.66 7.71 -17.29
CA LYS A 408 -15.39 7.15 -15.97
C LYS A 408 -14.31 7.97 -15.26
N VAL A 409 -14.54 8.30 -13.99
CA VAL A 409 -13.57 8.99 -13.11
C VAL A 409 -13.59 8.37 -11.71
N SER A 410 -12.45 8.39 -11.03
CA SER A 410 -12.36 8.11 -9.59
C SER A 410 -12.47 9.39 -8.75
N THR A 411 -12.59 9.25 -7.42
CA THR A 411 -12.64 10.40 -6.49
C THR A 411 -11.37 11.24 -6.50
N ASP A 412 -10.21 10.62 -6.72
CA ASP A 412 -8.90 11.30 -6.78
C ASP A 412 -8.76 12.21 -8.00
N GLU A 413 -9.54 11.94 -9.06
CA GLU A 413 -9.61 12.79 -10.24
C GLU A 413 -10.48 14.04 -10.03
N LEU A 414 -11.30 14.06 -8.99
CA LEU A 414 -12.17 15.19 -8.65
C LEU A 414 -11.51 16.10 -7.60
N ILE A 415 -10.86 15.51 -6.61
CA ILE A 415 -10.28 16.20 -5.46
C ILE A 415 -8.87 16.74 -5.81
N GLY A 416 -8.62 18.02 -5.51
CA GLY A 416 -7.32 18.67 -5.70
C GLY A 416 -6.29 18.26 -4.63
N GLN A 417 -5.00 18.34 -4.95
CA GLN A 417 -3.94 18.07 -3.96
C GLN A 417 -3.64 19.31 -3.10
N TYR A 418 -4.02 20.51 -3.59
CA TYR A 418 -3.83 21.78 -2.91
C TYR A 418 -5.16 22.54 -2.73
N VAL A 419 -5.20 23.43 -1.74
CA VAL A 419 -6.36 24.29 -1.45
C VAL A 419 -6.75 25.13 -2.66
N GLY A 420 -8.04 25.08 -3.02
CA GLY A 420 -8.61 25.82 -4.15
C GLY A 420 -8.55 25.13 -5.51
N GLU A 421 -7.89 23.96 -5.63
CA GLU A 421 -7.81 23.21 -6.89
C GLU A 421 -9.03 22.31 -7.16
N THR A 422 -9.73 21.88 -6.12
CA THR A 422 -10.84 20.91 -6.25
C THR A 422 -11.97 21.43 -7.13
N LYS A 423 -12.39 22.68 -6.95
CA LYS A 423 -13.45 23.31 -7.75
C LYS A 423 -13.15 23.35 -9.25
N PRO A 424 -12.00 23.91 -9.71
CA PRO A 424 -11.68 23.93 -11.14
C PRO A 424 -11.44 22.53 -11.71
N LYS A 425 -10.82 21.62 -10.96
CA LYS A 425 -10.57 20.22 -11.38
C LYS A 425 -11.89 19.46 -11.59
N THR A 426 -12.80 19.53 -10.62
CA THR A 426 -14.15 18.93 -10.69
C THR A 426 -14.95 19.54 -11.84
N ARG A 427 -14.90 20.86 -12.03
CA ARG A 427 -15.60 21.54 -13.13
C ARG A 427 -15.08 21.09 -14.50
N ALA A 428 -13.77 20.93 -14.66
CA ALA A 428 -13.18 20.43 -15.90
C ALA A 428 -13.60 18.98 -16.22
N VAL A 429 -13.82 18.14 -15.22
CA VAL A 429 -14.40 16.81 -15.39
C VAL A 429 -15.87 16.91 -15.87
N CYS A 430 -16.67 17.73 -15.20
CA CYS A 430 -18.08 17.94 -15.55
C CYS A 430 -18.26 18.43 -16.99
N GLU A 431 -17.50 19.45 -17.40
CA GLU A 431 -17.58 19.99 -18.77
C GLU A 431 -17.18 18.96 -19.84
N ARG A 432 -16.21 18.08 -19.55
CA ARG A 432 -15.85 17.01 -20.48
C ARG A 432 -16.94 15.94 -20.61
N ALA A 433 -17.74 15.72 -19.56
CA ALA A 433 -18.85 14.76 -19.58
C ALA A 433 -20.14 15.32 -20.20
N ARG A 434 -20.21 16.64 -20.48
CA ARG A 434 -21.40 17.32 -20.96
C ARG A 434 -21.98 16.73 -22.25
N GLY A 435 -23.28 16.42 -22.23
CA GLY A 435 -24.02 15.77 -23.32
C GLY A 435 -23.95 14.23 -23.30
N GLY A 436 -23.21 13.66 -22.34
CA GLY A 436 -22.98 12.22 -22.20
C GLY A 436 -23.15 11.75 -20.76
N VAL A 437 -22.34 10.79 -20.34
CA VAL A 437 -22.40 10.16 -19.01
C VAL A 437 -21.14 10.45 -18.22
N LEU A 438 -21.29 11.10 -17.06
CA LEU A 438 -20.28 11.20 -16.01
C LEU A 438 -20.48 10.06 -15.01
N PHE A 439 -19.59 9.07 -15.01
CA PHE A 439 -19.61 7.95 -14.08
C PHE A 439 -18.51 8.12 -13.03
N ILE A 440 -18.91 8.28 -11.77
CA ILE A 440 -18.00 8.41 -10.63
C ILE A 440 -17.95 7.06 -9.91
N ASP A 441 -16.83 6.36 -10.04
CA ASP A 441 -16.60 5.10 -9.35
C ASP A 441 -16.18 5.36 -7.90
N GLU A 442 -16.63 4.48 -7.00
CA GLU A 442 -16.39 4.60 -5.55
C GLU A 442 -16.74 5.99 -4.98
N ALA A 443 -17.88 6.54 -5.40
CA ALA A 443 -18.26 7.93 -5.12
C ALA A 443 -18.34 8.27 -3.62
N TYR A 444 -18.50 7.28 -2.74
CA TYR A 444 -18.47 7.45 -1.28
C TYR A 444 -17.14 8.02 -0.77
N GLY A 445 -16.04 7.87 -1.52
CA GLY A 445 -14.75 8.50 -1.19
C GLY A 445 -14.82 10.03 -1.11
N LEU A 446 -15.86 10.67 -1.67
CA LEU A 446 -16.11 12.10 -1.50
C LEU A 446 -16.46 12.49 -0.04
N MET A 447 -16.90 11.55 0.80
CA MET A 447 -17.18 11.79 2.22
C MET A 447 -15.95 11.64 3.13
N SER A 448 -14.93 10.90 2.71
CA SER A 448 -13.82 10.47 3.59
C SER A 448 -12.93 11.60 4.12
N GLY A 449 -13.10 12.84 3.64
CA GLY A 449 -12.46 14.03 4.20
C GLY A 449 -13.12 14.59 5.48
N SER A 450 -14.24 14.02 5.93
CA SER A 450 -15.07 14.57 7.03
C SER A 450 -14.83 13.98 8.42
N ASN A 451 -14.06 12.88 8.54
CA ASN A 451 -13.91 12.14 9.79
C ASN A 451 -12.74 12.58 10.69
N ASN A 452 -11.90 13.53 10.24
CA ASN A 452 -10.89 14.18 11.07
C ASN A 452 -11.27 15.65 11.21
N HIS A 453 -11.55 16.11 12.43
CA HIS A 453 -11.94 17.49 12.75
C HIS A 453 -10.86 18.57 12.44
N GLU A 454 -9.75 18.20 11.79
CA GLU A 454 -8.64 19.10 11.47
C GLU A 454 -8.18 19.06 10.00
N THR A 455 -8.83 18.30 9.10
CA THR A 455 -8.49 18.28 7.66
C THR A 455 -9.49 19.08 6.80
N VAL A 456 -8.97 19.97 5.96
CA VAL A 456 -9.70 20.91 5.09
C VAL A 456 -10.73 20.21 4.19
N ASP A 457 -11.87 20.89 4.00
CA ASP A 457 -13.18 20.47 3.44
C ASP A 457 -13.20 20.10 1.92
N TYR A 458 -12.15 19.48 1.37
CA TYR A 458 -12.00 19.30 -0.09
C TYR A 458 -13.12 18.46 -0.74
N GLY A 459 -13.62 17.42 -0.06
CA GLY A 459 -14.71 16.59 -0.58
C GLY A 459 -16.02 17.36 -0.75
N LYS A 460 -16.30 18.32 0.15
CA LYS A 460 -17.51 19.17 0.06
C LYS A 460 -17.47 20.08 -1.15
N GLU A 461 -16.31 20.65 -1.49
CA GLU A 461 -16.17 21.50 -2.67
C GLU A 461 -16.47 20.76 -3.98
N ALA A 462 -16.04 19.49 -4.10
CA ALA A 462 -16.36 18.66 -5.26
C ALA A 462 -17.86 18.36 -5.32
N ILE A 463 -18.47 18.02 -4.17
CA ILE A 463 -19.91 17.77 -4.04
C ILE A 463 -20.73 19.00 -4.48
N GLU A 464 -20.34 20.20 -4.06
CA GLU A 464 -21.00 21.47 -4.48
C GLU A 464 -20.99 21.63 -6.00
N VAL A 465 -19.84 21.43 -6.65
CA VAL A 465 -19.71 21.57 -8.10
C VAL A 465 -20.53 20.51 -8.84
N LEU A 466 -20.55 19.27 -8.35
CA LEU A 466 -21.37 18.20 -8.93
C LEU A 466 -22.86 18.49 -8.81
N ILE A 467 -23.32 18.99 -7.66
CA ILE A 467 -24.72 19.38 -7.46
C ILE A 467 -25.09 20.50 -8.43
N GLN A 468 -24.25 21.53 -8.55
CA GLN A 468 -24.49 22.61 -9.51
C GLN A 468 -24.56 22.09 -10.94
N PHE A 469 -23.65 21.21 -11.34
CA PHE A 469 -23.67 20.61 -12.68
C PHE A 469 -24.97 19.81 -12.93
N MET A 470 -25.43 19.02 -11.95
CA MET A 470 -26.71 18.30 -12.00
C MET A 470 -27.95 19.21 -12.01
N GLU A 471 -27.81 20.49 -11.63
CA GLU A 471 -28.87 21.48 -11.71
C GLU A 471 -28.93 22.18 -13.07
N ASP A 472 -27.75 22.51 -13.60
CA ASP A 472 -27.60 23.34 -14.78
C ASP A 472 -27.69 22.52 -16.07
N HIS A 473 -27.39 21.21 -16.03
CA HIS A 473 -27.26 20.35 -17.21
C HIS A 473 -28.21 19.14 -17.17
N ASP A 474 -29.39 19.30 -17.75
CA ASP A 474 -30.34 18.20 -18.00
C ASP A 474 -30.01 17.38 -19.26
N ASP A 475 -29.08 17.85 -20.07
CA ASP A 475 -28.52 17.18 -21.25
C ASP A 475 -27.45 16.13 -20.90
N SER A 476 -27.15 15.93 -19.62
CA SER A 476 -26.03 15.13 -19.13
C SER A 476 -26.46 14.18 -18.01
N LEU A 477 -25.96 12.95 -18.04
CA LEU A 477 -26.24 11.93 -17.03
C LEU A 477 -25.08 11.84 -16.03
N VAL A 478 -25.37 11.90 -14.73
CA VAL A 478 -24.38 11.69 -13.66
C VAL A 478 -24.73 10.40 -12.94
N ILE A 479 -23.73 9.53 -12.78
CA ILE A 479 -23.89 8.21 -12.18
C ILE A 479 -22.91 8.09 -11.01
N PHE A 480 -23.44 7.82 -9.82
CA PHE A 480 -22.62 7.43 -8.67
C PHE A 480 -22.59 5.91 -8.56
N ALA A 481 -21.39 5.33 -8.43
CA ALA A 481 -21.23 3.90 -8.26
C ALA A 481 -20.44 3.56 -7.00
N GLY A 482 -20.81 2.46 -6.33
CA GLY A 482 -20.13 2.00 -5.12
C GLY A 482 -20.90 0.91 -4.37
N TYR A 483 -20.48 0.63 -3.15
CA TYR A 483 -21.18 -0.30 -2.26
C TYR A 483 -22.52 0.30 -1.80
N THR A 484 -23.51 -0.57 -1.59
CA THR A 484 -24.89 -0.14 -1.30
C THR A 484 -24.98 0.77 -0.08
N ASP A 485 -24.40 0.36 1.04
CA ASP A 485 -24.51 1.12 2.29
C ASP A 485 -23.77 2.47 2.20
N GLU A 486 -22.59 2.49 1.55
CA GLU A 486 -21.73 3.66 1.45
C GLU A 486 -22.29 4.72 0.47
N ILE A 487 -22.87 4.28 -0.65
CA ILE A 487 -23.54 5.21 -1.58
C ILE A 487 -24.84 5.75 -0.97
N MET A 488 -25.57 4.92 -0.21
CA MET A 488 -26.72 5.41 0.55
C MET A 488 -26.31 6.40 1.62
N ASP A 489 -25.19 6.19 2.30
CA ASP A 489 -24.63 7.14 3.26
C ASP A 489 -24.25 8.47 2.58
N LEU A 490 -23.56 8.43 1.44
CA LEU A 490 -23.24 9.60 0.62
C LEU A 490 -24.49 10.40 0.24
N ILE A 491 -25.54 9.73 -0.20
CA ILE A 491 -26.74 10.42 -0.68
C ILE A 491 -27.59 10.95 0.47
N ASN A 492 -27.62 10.27 1.62
CA ASN A 492 -28.40 10.69 2.79
C ASN A 492 -27.68 11.73 3.66
N ASN A 493 -26.38 11.57 3.86
CA ASN A 493 -25.59 12.32 4.83
C ASN A 493 -24.54 13.24 4.18
N GLY A 494 -24.15 13.02 2.92
CA GLY A 494 -23.14 13.84 2.24
C GLY A 494 -23.61 15.27 1.92
N ASN A 495 -24.83 15.43 1.42
CA ASN A 495 -25.48 16.74 1.22
C ASN A 495 -26.99 16.58 1.02
N GLN A 496 -27.81 17.43 1.66
CA GLN A 496 -29.28 17.39 1.52
C GLN A 496 -29.77 17.55 0.06
N GLY A 497 -28.96 18.14 -0.81
CA GLY A 497 -29.25 18.34 -2.22
C GLY A 497 -29.27 17.06 -3.06
N PHE A 498 -28.48 16.03 -2.71
CA PHE A 498 -28.32 14.83 -3.55
C PHE A 498 -29.61 14.06 -3.73
N ARG A 499 -30.33 13.77 -2.64
CA ARG A 499 -31.55 12.95 -2.70
C ARG A 499 -32.60 13.47 -3.69
N ARG A 500 -32.70 14.80 -3.82
CA ARG A 500 -33.61 15.47 -4.78
C ARG A 500 -33.11 15.44 -6.23
N ARG A 501 -31.84 15.14 -6.48
CA ARG A 501 -31.23 15.07 -7.82
C ARG A 501 -31.28 13.65 -8.42
N PHE A 502 -31.41 12.63 -7.58
CA PHE A 502 -31.55 11.22 -7.97
C PHE A 502 -33.01 10.72 -8.05
N ASN A 503 -34.00 11.62 -8.15
CA ASN A 503 -35.44 11.32 -8.29
C ASN A 503 -36.01 10.29 -7.29
N ASP A 504 -35.61 10.36 -6.02
CA ASP A 504 -36.01 9.37 -4.99
C ASP A 504 -35.77 7.91 -5.47
N LYS A 505 -36.59 6.93 -5.02
CA LYS A 505 -36.37 5.48 -5.25
C LYS A 505 -36.15 5.08 -6.72
N LEU A 506 -36.55 5.89 -7.70
CA LEU A 506 -36.44 5.58 -9.13
C LEU A 506 -35.00 5.62 -9.66
N GLY A 507 -34.13 6.46 -9.10
CA GLY A 507 -32.73 6.59 -9.53
C GLY A 507 -31.77 5.62 -8.87
N PHE A 508 -32.24 4.70 -8.01
CA PHE A 508 -31.39 3.79 -7.25
C PHE A 508 -31.46 2.37 -7.80
N PHE A 509 -30.34 1.88 -8.33
CA PHE A 509 -30.24 0.56 -8.94
C PHE A 509 -29.35 -0.33 -8.08
N THR A 510 -29.90 -1.45 -7.60
CA THR A 510 -29.15 -2.40 -6.76
C THR A 510 -28.77 -3.65 -7.55
N PHE A 511 -27.49 -3.75 -7.88
CA PHE A 511 -26.87 -4.92 -8.49
C PHE A 511 -26.66 -5.99 -7.43
N LYS A 512 -27.30 -7.14 -7.63
CA LYS A 512 -27.10 -8.33 -6.81
C LYS A 512 -25.88 -9.09 -7.33
N ASP A 513 -25.23 -9.83 -6.45
CA ASP A 513 -24.22 -10.80 -6.88
C ASP A 513 -24.83 -11.82 -7.84
N TYR A 514 -24.05 -12.19 -8.85
CA TYR A 514 -24.46 -13.21 -9.81
C TYR A 514 -24.60 -14.57 -9.13
N SER A 515 -25.52 -15.40 -9.63
CA SER A 515 -25.62 -16.79 -9.19
C SER A 515 -24.40 -17.60 -9.68
N PRO A 516 -24.08 -18.74 -9.04
CA PRO A 516 -22.99 -19.60 -9.49
C PRO A 516 -23.09 -20.00 -10.98
N GLU A 517 -24.31 -20.24 -11.46
CA GLU A 517 -24.55 -20.64 -12.85
C GLU A 517 -24.28 -19.50 -13.84
N VAL A 518 -24.68 -18.26 -13.50
CA VAL A 518 -24.36 -17.09 -14.33
C VAL A 518 -22.85 -16.86 -14.37
N LEU A 519 -22.17 -16.96 -13.22
CA LEU A 519 -20.71 -16.85 -13.16
C LEU A 519 -20.00 -17.94 -13.96
N TYR A 520 -20.54 -19.15 -13.95
CA TYR A 520 -20.05 -20.27 -14.77
C TYR A 520 -20.15 -19.96 -16.27
N ASN A 521 -21.30 -19.48 -16.73
CA ASN A 521 -21.47 -19.11 -18.14
C ASN A 521 -20.52 -17.98 -18.54
N ILE A 522 -20.37 -16.96 -17.69
CA ILE A 522 -19.43 -15.85 -17.91
C ILE A 522 -18.00 -16.37 -18.03
N ALA A 523 -17.53 -17.16 -17.05
CA ALA A 523 -16.18 -17.71 -17.05
C ALA A 523 -15.92 -18.60 -18.28
N LEU A 524 -16.88 -19.46 -18.64
CA LEU A 524 -16.77 -20.32 -19.82
C LEU A 524 -16.71 -19.49 -21.12
N SER A 525 -17.48 -18.40 -21.21
CA SER A 525 -17.48 -17.51 -22.39
C SER A 525 -16.15 -16.77 -22.59
N MET A 526 -15.40 -16.53 -21.51
CA MET A 526 -14.07 -15.90 -21.54
C MET A 526 -12.98 -16.85 -22.05
N ILE A 527 -13.15 -18.17 -21.84
CA ILE A 527 -12.22 -19.18 -22.33
C ILE A 527 -12.44 -19.36 -23.83
N LYS A 528 -11.47 -18.90 -24.64
CA LYS A 528 -11.51 -19.03 -26.11
C LYS A 528 -10.86 -20.31 -26.64
N ILE A 529 -10.24 -21.09 -25.76
CA ILE A 529 -9.57 -22.35 -26.08
C ILE A 529 -10.61 -23.47 -26.02
N PRO A 530 -10.57 -24.49 -26.92
CA PRO A 530 -11.45 -25.66 -26.83
C PRO A 530 -11.39 -26.32 -25.45
N THR A 531 -12.53 -26.79 -24.91
CA THR A 531 -12.62 -27.39 -23.58
C THR A 531 -13.34 -28.75 -23.61
N THR A 532 -12.94 -29.68 -22.74
CA THR A 532 -13.64 -30.96 -22.54
C THR A 532 -14.88 -30.80 -21.66
N ASP A 533 -15.82 -31.75 -21.72
CA ASP A 533 -16.99 -31.73 -20.81
C ASP A 533 -16.59 -32.00 -19.35
N ALA A 534 -15.54 -32.79 -19.13
CA ALA A 534 -14.97 -33.02 -17.81
C ALA A 534 -14.44 -31.70 -17.20
N PHE A 535 -13.74 -30.88 -17.99
CA PHE A 535 -13.31 -29.54 -17.57
C PHE A 535 -14.49 -28.62 -17.27
N LYS A 536 -15.54 -28.62 -18.09
CA LYS A 536 -16.74 -27.80 -17.85
C LYS A 536 -17.40 -28.13 -16.51
N ILE A 537 -17.52 -29.42 -16.17
CA ILE A 537 -18.04 -29.87 -14.87
C ILE A 537 -17.13 -29.41 -13.74
N ALA A 538 -15.81 -29.57 -13.91
CA ALA A 538 -14.82 -29.11 -12.95
C ALA A 538 -14.91 -27.59 -12.70
N LEU A 539 -14.95 -26.79 -13.76
CA LEU A 539 -15.08 -25.33 -13.68
C LEU A 539 -16.35 -24.91 -12.94
N ARG A 540 -17.49 -25.54 -13.24
CA ARG A 540 -18.75 -25.28 -12.53
C ARG A 540 -18.60 -25.55 -11.02
N ASN A 541 -17.99 -26.67 -10.65
CA ASN A 541 -17.78 -27.03 -9.24
C ASN A 541 -16.83 -26.05 -8.52
N ILE A 542 -15.75 -25.62 -9.18
CA ILE A 542 -14.83 -24.60 -8.64
C ILE A 542 -15.58 -23.30 -8.35
N ILE A 543 -16.42 -22.86 -9.28
CA ILE A 543 -17.18 -21.61 -9.16
C ILE A 543 -18.22 -21.72 -8.06
N ARG A 544 -18.97 -22.84 -7.96
CA ARG A 544 -19.89 -23.10 -6.85
C ARG A 544 -19.19 -23.06 -5.50
N TYR A 545 -18.01 -23.66 -5.40
CA TYR A 545 -17.20 -23.60 -4.20
C TYR A 545 -16.80 -22.16 -3.86
N LYS A 546 -16.16 -21.44 -4.80
CA LYS A 546 -15.76 -20.04 -4.59
C LYS A 546 -16.93 -19.13 -4.23
N TRP A 547 -18.10 -19.34 -4.82
CA TRP A 547 -19.30 -18.57 -4.52
C TRP A 547 -19.90 -18.90 -3.15
N ALA A 548 -19.89 -20.17 -2.73
CA ALA A 548 -20.38 -20.57 -1.42
C ALA A 548 -19.53 -20.00 -0.27
N TYR A 549 -18.24 -19.78 -0.53
CA TYR A 549 -17.27 -19.22 0.43
C TYR A 549 -16.85 -17.77 0.10
N LYS A 550 -17.65 -17.04 -0.68
CA LYS A 550 -17.32 -15.68 -1.14
C LYS A 550 -17.23 -14.65 -0.01
N ASN A 551 -16.41 -13.61 -0.19
CA ASN A 551 -16.26 -12.50 0.75
C ASN A 551 -16.89 -11.18 0.26
N LYS A 552 -16.83 -10.09 1.05
CA LYS A 552 -17.39 -8.78 0.65
C LYS A 552 -16.61 -8.15 -0.52
N LYS A 553 -15.35 -8.56 -0.70
CA LYS A 553 -14.49 -8.21 -1.83
C LYS A 553 -14.68 -9.13 -3.04
N PHE A 554 -15.61 -10.09 -2.99
CA PHE A 554 -15.86 -11.01 -4.10
C PHE A 554 -16.25 -10.20 -5.33
N GLY A 555 -15.37 -10.24 -6.31
CA GLY A 555 -15.40 -9.39 -7.49
C GLY A 555 -16.37 -9.85 -8.56
N ASN A 556 -17.22 -10.86 -8.31
CA ASN A 556 -18.12 -11.45 -9.30
C ASN A 556 -17.37 -11.73 -10.62
N VAL A 557 -17.62 -10.96 -11.69
CA VAL A 557 -16.93 -11.07 -12.98
C VAL A 557 -15.42 -10.91 -12.84
N GLY A 558 -14.94 -9.98 -11.99
CA GLY A 558 -13.50 -9.79 -11.77
C GLY A 558 -12.83 -11.03 -11.17
N ASP A 559 -13.50 -11.76 -10.28
CA ASP A 559 -12.99 -13.03 -9.78
C ASP A 559 -13.02 -14.14 -10.84
N MET A 560 -13.98 -14.10 -11.77
CA MET A 560 -14.01 -15.01 -12.91
C MET A 560 -12.89 -14.69 -13.90
N GLU A 561 -12.59 -13.41 -14.15
CA GLU A 561 -11.44 -12.98 -14.96
C GLU A 561 -10.12 -13.48 -14.36
N ASN A 562 -9.96 -13.32 -13.03
CA ASN A 562 -8.80 -13.83 -12.32
C ASN A 562 -8.69 -15.36 -12.41
N LEU A 563 -9.80 -16.07 -12.23
CA LEU A 563 -9.86 -17.53 -12.34
C LEU A 563 -9.49 -18.01 -13.75
N VAL A 564 -10.09 -17.41 -14.78
CA VAL A 564 -9.85 -17.77 -16.18
C VAL A 564 -8.42 -17.42 -16.58
N SER A 565 -7.91 -16.27 -16.16
CA SER A 565 -6.52 -15.85 -16.38
C SER A 565 -5.54 -16.84 -15.77
N LEU A 566 -5.77 -17.28 -14.53
CA LEU A 566 -4.96 -18.30 -13.85
C LEU A 566 -4.96 -19.63 -14.63
N ILE A 567 -6.14 -20.13 -15.02
CA ILE A 567 -6.27 -21.37 -15.79
C ILE A 567 -5.54 -21.25 -17.14
N THR A 568 -5.76 -20.14 -17.86
CA THR A 568 -5.21 -19.93 -19.21
C THR A 568 -3.70 -19.74 -19.16
N SER A 569 -3.19 -18.99 -18.18
CA SER A 569 -1.75 -18.81 -17.96
C SER A 569 -1.07 -20.15 -17.67
N HIS A 570 -1.61 -20.94 -16.74
CA HIS A 570 -1.05 -22.26 -16.44
C HIS A 570 -1.12 -23.21 -17.63
N TYR A 571 -2.25 -23.25 -18.35
CA TYR A 571 -2.38 -24.03 -19.57
C TYR A 571 -1.30 -23.65 -20.61
N ASN A 572 -1.08 -22.35 -20.83
CA ASN A 572 -0.06 -21.88 -21.77
C ASN A 572 1.37 -22.27 -21.34
N THR A 573 1.65 -22.32 -20.03
CA THR A 573 2.97 -22.79 -19.54
C THR A 573 3.25 -24.26 -19.82
N LEU A 574 2.20 -25.08 -19.98
CA LEU A 574 2.35 -26.50 -20.33
C LEU A 574 2.73 -26.70 -21.82
N GLY A 575 2.59 -25.67 -22.66
CA GLY A 575 2.99 -25.72 -24.07
C GLY A 575 2.18 -26.68 -24.95
N THR A 576 1.01 -27.10 -24.49
CA THR A 576 0.13 -28.05 -25.21
C THR A 576 -0.89 -27.33 -26.11
N SER A 577 -1.37 -28.04 -27.13
CA SER A 577 -2.43 -27.62 -28.05
C SER A 577 -3.73 -28.43 -27.91
N GLU A 578 -3.77 -29.34 -26.93
CA GLU A 578 -4.95 -30.15 -26.63
C GLU A 578 -6.08 -29.32 -25.98
N PRO A 579 -7.35 -29.71 -26.11
CA PRO A 579 -8.43 -29.04 -25.38
C PRO A 579 -8.15 -28.97 -23.88
N ILE A 580 -8.53 -27.87 -23.22
CA ILE A 580 -8.38 -27.74 -21.77
C ILE A 580 -9.20 -28.84 -21.10
N ASP A 581 -8.53 -29.63 -20.26
CA ASP A 581 -9.08 -30.75 -19.53
C ASP A 581 -8.73 -30.61 -18.04
N ILE A 582 -9.27 -31.48 -17.18
CA ILE A 582 -9.00 -31.46 -15.74
C ILE A 582 -7.50 -31.51 -15.44
N VAL A 583 -6.75 -32.32 -16.22
CA VAL A 583 -5.28 -32.47 -16.13
C VAL A 583 -4.49 -31.24 -16.56
N HIS A 584 -5.14 -30.16 -16.96
CA HIS A 584 -4.53 -28.87 -17.27
C HIS A 584 -4.83 -27.80 -16.21
N LEU A 585 -5.68 -28.09 -15.22
CA LEU A 585 -5.95 -27.16 -14.12
C LEU A 585 -4.75 -27.07 -13.15
N PRO A 586 -4.46 -25.89 -12.56
CA PRO A 586 -3.52 -25.78 -11.45
C PRO A 586 -3.89 -26.72 -10.29
N ASN A 587 -2.88 -27.22 -9.57
CA ASN A 587 -3.08 -28.15 -8.45
C ASN A 587 -4.05 -27.60 -7.40
N ASP A 588 -3.96 -26.32 -7.07
CA ASP A 588 -4.81 -25.69 -6.05
C ASP A 588 -6.29 -25.65 -6.46
N LEU A 589 -6.58 -25.54 -7.76
CA LEU A 589 -7.94 -25.66 -8.28
C LEU A 589 -8.40 -27.11 -8.36
N ARG A 590 -7.51 -28.06 -8.68
CA ARG A 590 -7.82 -29.50 -8.67
C ARG A 590 -8.22 -29.98 -7.28
N LYS A 591 -7.56 -29.50 -6.22
CA LYS A 591 -7.89 -29.83 -4.82
C LYS A 591 -9.32 -29.44 -4.43
N LEU A 592 -9.97 -28.51 -5.15
CA LEU A 592 -11.34 -28.09 -4.89
C LEU A 592 -12.40 -29.02 -5.51
N ILE A 593 -12.00 -29.83 -6.50
CA ILE A 593 -12.91 -30.69 -7.28
C ILE A 593 -12.62 -32.17 -7.12
N ASP A 594 -11.38 -32.53 -6.80
CA ASP A 594 -10.97 -33.91 -6.62
C ASP A 594 -10.64 -34.17 -5.15
N ASP A 595 -11.56 -34.86 -4.47
CA ASP A 595 -11.38 -35.24 -3.07
C ASP A 595 -10.42 -36.44 -2.91
N SER A 596 -10.05 -37.13 -4.00
CA SER A 596 -9.04 -38.20 -4.00
C SER A 596 -7.60 -37.69 -3.95
N VAL A 597 -7.41 -36.41 -4.28
CA VAL A 597 -6.13 -35.68 -4.09
C VAL A 597 -5.90 -35.31 -2.62
N LEU A 598 -6.95 -35.35 -1.79
CA LEU A 598 -6.86 -35.08 -0.36
C LEU A 598 -6.65 -36.41 0.36
N ASP A 599 -5.39 -36.82 0.51
CA ASP A 599 -5.08 -37.91 1.43
C ASP A 599 -5.25 -37.40 2.86
N VAL A 600 -6.26 -37.95 3.55
CA VAL A 600 -6.53 -37.66 4.97
C VAL A 600 -5.28 -37.93 5.79
N ASN A 601 -4.51 -38.97 5.45
CA ASN A 601 -3.30 -39.33 6.17
C ASN A 601 -2.19 -38.31 5.91
N GLU A 602 -2.05 -37.78 4.70
CA GLU A 602 -1.09 -36.71 4.37
C GLU A 602 -1.47 -35.38 5.05
N LEU A 603 -2.75 -35.03 5.08
CA LEU A 603 -3.25 -33.82 5.74
C LEU A 603 -3.16 -33.90 7.27
N MET A 604 -3.46 -35.08 7.82
CA MET A 604 -3.36 -35.35 9.24
C MET A 604 -1.94 -35.70 9.65
N ASN A 605 -0.98 -35.91 8.73
CA ASN A 605 0.37 -36.36 9.08
C ASN A 605 1.04 -35.38 10.06
N GLU A 606 0.90 -34.08 9.84
CA GLU A 606 1.41 -33.06 10.76
C GLU A 606 0.74 -33.14 12.14
N PHE A 607 -0.57 -33.43 12.22
CA PHE A 607 -1.29 -33.61 13.48
C PHE A 607 -0.99 -34.95 14.16
N ASN A 608 -0.86 -36.03 13.41
CA ASN A 608 -0.51 -37.36 13.89
C ASN A 608 0.92 -37.37 14.43
N ASN A 609 1.79 -36.56 13.85
CA ASN A 609 3.12 -36.29 14.35
C ASN A 609 3.11 -35.44 15.64
N VAL A 610 2.01 -34.80 16.04
CA VAL A 610 1.97 -34.19 17.38
C VAL A 610 1.76 -35.30 18.41
N ILE A 611 2.61 -35.33 19.43
CA ILE A 611 2.51 -36.28 20.54
C ILE A 611 1.26 -35.94 21.37
N GLY A 612 0.48 -36.96 21.75
CA GLY A 612 -0.73 -36.78 22.56
C GLY A 612 -1.83 -35.94 21.88
N GLN A 613 -2.54 -35.15 22.69
CA GLN A 613 -3.57 -34.17 22.27
C GLN A 613 -4.69 -34.75 21.37
N GLU A 614 -5.24 -35.91 21.76
CA GLU A 614 -6.26 -36.62 20.96
C GLU A 614 -7.54 -35.79 20.72
N SER A 615 -7.91 -34.92 21.67
CA SER A 615 -9.03 -33.98 21.53
C SER A 615 -8.88 -33.06 20.30
N VAL A 616 -7.66 -32.57 20.07
CA VAL A 616 -7.33 -31.71 18.91
C VAL A 616 -7.38 -32.51 17.62
N LYS A 617 -6.82 -33.72 17.62
CA LYS A 617 -6.79 -34.62 16.46
C LYS A 617 -8.21 -35.01 16.02
N GLU A 618 -9.09 -35.33 16.96
CA GLU A 618 -10.48 -35.67 16.68
C GLU A 618 -11.26 -34.49 16.09
N LEU A 619 -11.04 -33.27 16.60
CA LEU A 619 -11.64 -32.07 16.03
C LEU A 619 -11.19 -31.82 14.59
N ALA A 620 -9.88 -31.93 14.31
CA ALA A 620 -9.34 -31.77 12.97
C ALA A 620 -9.95 -32.78 11.99
N ARG A 621 -10.05 -34.06 12.39
CA ARG A 621 -10.74 -35.11 11.60
C ARG A 621 -12.22 -34.77 11.36
N THR A 622 -12.92 -34.28 12.38
CA THR A 622 -14.34 -33.91 12.28
C THR A 622 -14.56 -32.75 11.32
N LEU A 623 -13.72 -31.72 11.39
CA LEU A 623 -13.75 -30.56 10.48
C LEU A 623 -13.48 -31.00 9.04
N PHE A 624 -12.43 -31.79 8.82
CA PHE A 624 -12.09 -32.36 7.53
C PHE A 624 -13.28 -33.12 6.93
N ASN A 625 -13.84 -34.09 7.68
CA ASN A 625 -14.96 -34.91 7.23
C ASN A 625 -16.18 -34.06 6.84
N LYS A 626 -16.45 -33.00 7.61
CA LYS A 626 -17.57 -32.09 7.35
C LYS A 626 -17.35 -31.29 6.05
N ILE A 627 -16.15 -30.76 5.83
CA ILE A 627 -15.81 -29.99 4.62
C ILE A 627 -15.88 -30.87 3.37
N VAL A 628 -15.33 -32.09 3.44
CA VAL A 628 -15.42 -33.06 2.34
C VAL A 628 -16.88 -33.43 2.06
N ALA A 629 -17.69 -33.66 3.10
CA ALA A 629 -19.12 -33.94 2.93
C ALA A 629 -19.85 -32.75 2.27
N ASP A 630 -19.53 -31.51 2.65
CA ASP A 630 -20.12 -30.31 2.06
C ASP A 630 -19.72 -30.14 0.59
N ARG A 631 -18.46 -30.42 0.23
CA ARG A 631 -17.99 -30.43 -1.16
C ARG A 631 -18.71 -31.47 -2.00
N LYS A 632 -18.88 -32.70 -1.50
CA LYS A 632 -19.66 -33.74 -2.17
C LYS A 632 -21.11 -33.32 -2.41
N LYS A 633 -21.73 -32.64 -1.44
CA LYS A 633 -23.11 -32.13 -1.58
C LYS A 633 -23.20 -30.97 -2.59
N LEU A 634 -22.25 -30.05 -2.61
CA LEU A 634 -22.17 -28.95 -3.60
C LEU A 634 -22.08 -29.43 -5.05
N LYS A 635 -21.48 -30.61 -5.27
CA LYS A 635 -21.39 -31.26 -6.59
C LYS A 635 -22.74 -31.83 -7.08
N ILE A 636 -23.64 -32.18 -6.15
CA ILE A 636 -24.87 -32.94 -6.46
C ILE A 636 -26.13 -32.06 -6.32
N ILE A 637 -26.12 -31.10 -5.40
CA ILE A 637 -27.29 -30.31 -5.01
C ILE A 637 -27.03 -28.84 -5.34
N ASP A 638 -27.75 -28.32 -6.35
CA ASP A 638 -27.53 -26.97 -6.92
C ASP A 638 -27.73 -25.81 -5.93
N ASP A 639 -28.63 -25.96 -4.95
CA ASP A 639 -28.95 -24.96 -3.92
C ASP A 639 -28.38 -25.29 -2.52
N TYR A 640 -27.42 -26.21 -2.43
CA TYR A 640 -26.84 -26.57 -1.14
C TYR A 640 -26.01 -25.42 -0.57
N LYS A 641 -26.46 -24.88 0.56
CA LYS A 641 -25.69 -23.91 1.34
C LYS A 641 -24.87 -24.67 2.40
N PRO A 642 -23.54 -24.79 2.23
CA PRO A 642 -22.71 -25.49 3.21
C PRO A 642 -22.80 -24.76 4.55
N LYS A 643 -22.99 -25.53 5.63
CA LYS A 643 -22.92 -24.98 6.97
C LYS A 643 -21.47 -24.87 7.35
N ILE A 644 -20.87 -23.73 7.02
CA ILE A 644 -19.47 -23.44 7.30
C ILE A 644 -19.18 -23.81 8.77
N PRO A 645 -18.18 -24.67 9.04
CA PRO A 645 -17.83 -25.02 10.41
C PRO A 645 -17.48 -23.79 11.23
N LYS A 646 -17.68 -23.87 12.55
CA LYS A 646 -17.16 -22.82 13.44
C LYS A 646 -15.64 -22.87 13.37
N LEU A 647 -15.03 -21.77 12.97
CA LEU A 647 -13.59 -21.63 12.81
C LEU A 647 -12.94 -20.83 13.95
N ASN A 648 -13.66 -20.52 15.02
CA ASN A 648 -13.09 -19.82 16.17
C ASN A 648 -12.98 -20.78 17.35
N PHE A 649 -11.87 -20.71 18.08
CA PHE A 649 -11.53 -21.71 19.10
C PHE A 649 -11.07 -21.08 20.40
N LEU A 650 -11.41 -21.73 21.50
CA LEU A 650 -10.91 -21.42 22.83
C LEU A 650 -9.92 -22.51 23.21
N PHE A 651 -8.63 -22.19 23.24
CA PHE A 651 -7.57 -23.14 23.60
C PHE A 651 -7.29 -23.02 25.09
N ILE A 652 -7.68 -24.04 25.84
CA ILE A 652 -7.61 -24.05 27.29
C ILE A 652 -6.55 -25.06 27.73
N GLY A 653 -5.54 -24.64 28.48
CA GLY A 653 -4.58 -25.56 29.10
C GLY A 653 -3.34 -24.87 29.66
N ASN A 654 -2.54 -25.61 30.43
CA ASN A 654 -1.32 -25.11 31.07
C ASN A 654 -0.22 -24.70 30.05
N PRO A 655 0.81 -23.95 30.44
CA PRO A 655 1.89 -23.51 29.56
C PRO A 655 2.63 -24.71 28.97
N GLY A 656 3.22 -24.54 27.78
CA GLY A 656 4.01 -25.60 27.14
C GLY A 656 3.23 -26.83 26.66
N THR A 657 1.89 -26.80 26.65
CA THR A 657 1.02 -27.87 26.10
C THR A 657 0.89 -27.85 24.57
N GLY A 658 1.60 -26.95 23.88
CA GLY A 658 1.64 -26.90 22.41
C GLY A 658 0.51 -26.10 21.73
N LYS A 659 -0.20 -25.22 22.47
CA LYS A 659 -1.30 -24.38 21.93
C LYS A 659 -0.92 -23.60 20.67
N THR A 660 0.18 -22.85 20.71
CA THR A 660 0.68 -22.06 19.56
C THR A 660 1.09 -22.94 18.38
N THR A 661 1.74 -24.07 18.67
CA THR A 661 2.14 -25.06 17.65
C THR A 661 0.91 -25.63 16.93
N ILE A 662 -0.12 -26.03 17.67
CA ILE A 662 -1.38 -26.51 17.09
C ILE A 662 -2.10 -25.42 16.30
N ALA A 663 -2.12 -24.17 16.77
CA ALA A 663 -2.73 -23.06 16.03
C ALA A 663 -2.10 -22.89 14.64
N ARG A 664 -0.77 -23.02 14.54
CA ARG A 664 -0.03 -22.95 13.28
C ARG A 664 -0.35 -24.12 12.34
N ILE A 665 -0.34 -25.35 12.86
CA ILE A 665 -0.68 -26.56 12.07
C ILE A 665 -2.13 -26.47 11.59
N PHE A 666 -3.03 -25.99 12.45
CA PHE A 666 -4.44 -25.81 12.14
C PHE A 666 -4.66 -24.76 11.03
N GLY A 667 -3.94 -23.64 11.06
CA GLY A 667 -3.93 -22.67 9.97
C GLY A 667 -3.55 -23.31 8.63
N ARG A 668 -2.46 -24.10 8.61
CA ARG A 668 -2.02 -24.83 7.41
C ARG A 668 -3.08 -25.81 6.92
N LEU A 669 -3.76 -26.52 7.82
CA LEU A 669 -4.87 -27.41 7.46
C LEU A 669 -6.00 -26.64 6.77
N LEU A 670 -6.37 -25.45 7.26
CA LEU A 670 -7.42 -24.63 6.64
C LEU A 670 -7.04 -24.13 5.24
N CYS A 671 -5.77 -23.81 4.99
CA CYS A 671 -5.27 -23.52 3.64
C CYS A 671 -5.32 -24.76 2.75
N LYS A 672 -4.79 -25.91 3.20
CA LYS A 672 -4.83 -27.17 2.43
C LYS A 672 -6.26 -27.62 2.11
N LEU A 673 -7.21 -27.33 3.02
CA LEU A 673 -8.64 -27.55 2.84
C LEU A 673 -9.33 -26.49 1.97
N GLY A 674 -8.60 -25.52 1.43
CA GLY A 674 -9.12 -24.45 0.57
C GLY A 674 -10.16 -23.56 1.25
N ILE A 675 -10.18 -23.50 2.58
CA ILE A 675 -10.99 -22.54 3.34
C ILE A 675 -10.31 -21.18 3.32
N PHE A 676 -8.99 -21.17 3.55
CA PHE A 676 -8.15 -20.01 3.35
C PHE A 676 -7.47 -20.08 1.98
N PRO A 677 -7.22 -18.93 1.32
CA PRO A 677 -6.42 -18.90 0.10
C PRO A 677 -5.03 -19.47 0.35
N ASP A 678 -4.43 -20.11 -0.66
CA ASP A 678 -3.04 -20.56 -0.60
C ASP A 678 -2.12 -19.34 -0.50
N SER A 679 -1.58 -19.08 0.69
CA SER A 679 -0.68 -17.96 0.94
C SER A 679 0.76 -18.46 1.08
N THR A 680 1.69 -17.85 0.33
CA THR A 680 3.14 -18.02 0.50
C THR A 680 3.71 -17.26 1.72
N GLY A 681 2.84 -16.73 2.59
CA GLY A 681 3.20 -15.87 3.71
C GLY A 681 2.80 -16.42 5.09
N GLU A 682 2.91 -15.58 6.11
CA GLU A 682 2.62 -15.91 7.50
C GLU A 682 1.12 -16.23 7.71
N ILE A 683 0.83 -17.45 8.16
CA ILE A 683 -0.52 -18.02 8.30
C ILE A 683 -1.15 -17.80 9.68
N LEU A 684 -0.33 -17.36 10.64
CA LEU A 684 -0.65 -17.18 12.04
C LEU A 684 -0.17 -15.80 12.48
N THR A 685 -1.04 -14.99 13.06
CA THR A 685 -0.67 -13.71 13.67
C THR A 685 -0.90 -13.81 15.16
N GLU A 686 0.20 -13.75 15.92
CA GLU A 686 0.22 -13.90 17.37
C GLU A 686 0.12 -12.51 18.03
N ILE A 687 -0.79 -12.36 18.99
CA ILE A 687 -0.97 -11.13 19.78
C ILE A 687 -1.30 -11.48 21.22
N SER A 688 -0.67 -10.81 22.19
CA SER A 688 -1.05 -10.97 23.61
C SER A 688 -2.35 -10.22 23.90
N GLY A 689 -3.22 -10.81 24.72
CA GLY A 689 -4.45 -10.16 25.19
C GLY A 689 -4.19 -8.84 25.92
N SER A 690 -3.02 -8.68 26.54
CA SER A 690 -2.62 -7.43 27.21
C SER A 690 -2.44 -6.27 26.23
N ILE A 691 -1.93 -6.55 25.03
CA ILE A 691 -1.78 -5.56 23.95
C ILE A 691 -3.15 -5.12 23.44
N LEU A 692 -4.09 -6.05 23.31
CA LEU A 692 -5.45 -5.76 22.86
C LEU A 692 -6.23 -4.83 23.80
N LEU A 693 -5.85 -4.74 25.08
CA LEU A 693 -6.45 -3.76 26.01
C LEU A 693 -6.18 -2.30 25.62
N GLN A 694 -5.12 -2.06 24.84
CA GLN A 694 -4.74 -0.73 24.35
C GLN A 694 -5.43 -0.38 23.02
N TYR A 695 -6.07 -1.37 22.38
CA TYR A 695 -6.63 -1.20 21.04
C TYR A 695 -7.99 -0.51 21.09
N THR A 696 -8.20 0.41 20.15
CA THR A 696 -9.51 1.00 19.88
C THR A 696 -10.37 0.08 19.01
N PRO A 697 -11.70 0.31 18.89
CA PRO A 697 -12.55 -0.47 17.98
C PRO A 697 -12.06 -0.43 16.53
N LYS A 698 -11.42 0.67 16.12
CA LYS A 698 -10.81 0.81 14.80
C LYS A 698 -9.60 -0.11 14.64
N ASP A 699 -8.73 -0.18 15.65
CA ASP A 699 -7.54 -1.04 15.63
C ASP A 699 -7.93 -2.53 15.63
N ILE A 700 -8.99 -2.90 16.37
CA ILE A 700 -9.55 -4.27 16.32
C ILE A 700 -10.09 -4.58 14.92
N LYS A 701 -10.79 -3.63 14.29
CA LYS A 701 -11.28 -3.82 12.93
C LYS A 701 -10.13 -3.96 11.93
N GLU A 702 -9.11 -3.13 12.03
CA GLU A 702 -7.91 -3.18 11.20
C GLU A 702 -7.14 -4.50 11.39
N LEU A 703 -7.03 -4.99 12.63
CA LEU A 703 -6.50 -6.32 12.93
C LEU A 703 -7.26 -7.41 12.16
N PHE A 704 -8.58 -7.34 12.08
CA PHE A 704 -9.39 -8.29 11.33
C PHE A 704 -9.21 -8.16 9.82
N GLU A 705 -9.19 -6.92 9.29
CA GLU A 705 -8.99 -6.63 7.87
C GLU A 705 -7.64 -7.14 7.35
N ASN A 706 -6.59 -6.96 8.14
CA ASN A 706 -5.22 -7.37 7.80
C ASN A 706 -5.01 -8.89 7.89
N ASN A 707 -5.91 -9.61 8.58
CA ASN A 707 -5.78 -11.05 8.84
C ASN A 707 -6.86 -11.91 8.18
N ILE A 708 -7.53 -11.40 7.15
CA ILE A 708 -8.39 -12.20 6.28
C ILE A 708 -7.55 -13.32 5.63
N GLY A 709 -8.02 -14.56 5.74
CA GLY A 709 -7.34 -15.76 5.26
C GLY A 709 -6.29 -16.32 6.23
N LYS A 710 -6.21 -15.81 7.45
CA LYS A 710 -5.22 -16.22 8.46
C LYS A 710 -5.89 -16.66 9.77
N VAL A 711 -5.05 -17.21 10.65
CA VAL A 711 -5.39 -17.47 12.06
C VAL A 711 -4.87 -16.31 12.91
N VAL A 712 -5.76 -15.64 13.65
CA VAL A 712 -5.39 -14.67 14.69
C VAL A 712 -5.36 -15.41 16.03
N PHE A 713 -4.16 -15.55 16.60
CA PHE A 713 -3.94 -16.23 17.87
C PHE A 713 -3.73 -15.19 18.97
N ILE A 714 -4.71 -15.11 19.87
CA ILE A 714 -4.70 -14.23 21.03
C ILE A 714 -4.19 -15.05 22.21
N ASP A 715 -2.91 -14.88 22.53
CA ASP A 715 -2.31 -15.51 23.70
C ASP A 715 -2.69 -14.76 24.97
N GLU A 716 -2.73 -15.46 26.10
CA GLU A 716 -3.15 -14.92 27.39
C GLU A 716 -4.46 -14.12 27.33
N ALA A 717 -5.42 -14.61 26.56
CA ALA A 717 -6.70 -13.94 26.30
C ALA A 717 -7.50 -13.64 27.57
N TYR A 718 -7.17 -14.34 28.66
CA TYR A 718 -7.73 -14.12 29.97
C TYR A 718 -7.40 -12.74 30.57
N SER A 719 -6.37 -12.04 30.08
CA SER A 719 -6.09 -10.63 30.42
C SER A 719 -7.20 -9.68 29.99
N LEU A 720 -8.06 -10.07 29.04
CA LEU A 720 -9.23 -9.31 28.60
C LEU A 720 -10.38 -9.31 29.62
N ARG A 721 -10.24 -10.04 30.73
CA ARG A 721 -11.24 -10.04 31.80
C ARG A 721 -11.48 -8.62 32.32
N GLY A 722 -12.75 -8.30 32.56
CA GLY A 722 -13.17 -6.97 33.02
C GLY A 722 -13.26 -5.91 31.92
N ASN A 723 -12.79 -6.18 30.70
CA ASN A 723 -12.93 -5.29 29.56
C ASN A 723 -13.92 -5.84 28.53
N GLU A 724 -15.21 -5.81 28.88
CA GLU A 724 -16.30 -6.32 28.04
C GLU A 724 -16.36 -5.65 26.67
N ARG A 725 -15.87 -4.41 26.56
CA ARG A 725 -15.85 -3.64 25.31
C ARG A 725 -15.00 -4.34 24.25
N VAL A 726 -13.75 -4.65 24.56
CA VAL A 726 -12.83 -5.32 23.61
C VAL A 726 -13.38 -6.67 23.18
N ILE A 727 -13.94 -7.44 24.13
CA ILE A 727 -14.58 -8.73 23.84
C ILE A 727 -15.80 -8.54 22.93
N ALA A 728 -16.64 -7.54 23.20
CA ALA A 728 -17.81 -7.22 22.38
C ALA A 728 -17.42 -6.77 20.97
N ASP A 729 -16.33 -6.01 20.83
CA ASP A 729 -15.81 -5.58 19.53
C ASP A 729 -15.26 -6.78 18.73
N ILE A 730 -14.48 -7.68 19.34
CA ILE A 730 -14.02 -8.92 18.69
C ILE A 730 -15.21 -9.78 18.26
N VAL A 731 -16.18 -10.01 19.16
CA VAL A 731 -17.38 -10.79 18.88
C VAL A 731 -18.24 -10.12 17.80
N GLY A 732 -18.36 -8.80 17.83
CA GLY A 732 -19.10 -8.00 16.86
C GLY A 732 -18.48 -8.11 15.48
N ASN A 733 -17.16 -7.96 15.36
CA ASN A 733 -16.46 -8.15 14.09
C ASN A 733 -16.62 -9.58 13.54
N LEU A 734 -16.62 -10.61 14.40
CA LEU A 734 -16.92 -11.99 13.98
C LEU A 734 -18.36 -12.19 13.44
N GLU A 735 -19.30 -11.30 13.75
CA GLU A 735 -20.66 -11.30 13.19
C GLU A 735 -20.75 -10.63 11.83
N LEU A 736 -19.86 -9.68 11.54
CA LEU A 736 -19.89 -8.92 10.30
C LEU A 736 -19.66 -9.86 9.12
N GLU A 737 -20.55 -9.77 8.12
CA GLU A 737 -20.44 -10.55 6.89
C GLU A 737 -19.09 -10.35 6.19
N GLU A 738 -18.37 -9.26 6.45
CA GLU A 738 -17.04 -8.98 5.90
C GLU A 738 -15.91 -9.86 6.48
N PHE A 739 -16.03 -10.35 7.73
CA PHE A 739 -15.02 -11.18 8.42
C PHE A 739 -15.49 -12.60 8.73
N LYS A 740 -16.80 -12.79 8.86
CA LYS A 740 -17.42 -14.06 9.16
C LYS A 740 -16.93 -15.16 8.22
N ASN A 741 -16.40 -16.23 8.81
CA ASN A 741 -15.86 -17.41 8.12
C ASN A 741 -14.65 -17.16 7.20
N LYS A 742 -13.96 -16.03 7.37
CA LYS A 742 -12.83 -15.64 6.50
C LYS A 742 -11.51 -15.57 7.23
N LEU A 743 -11.53 -15.60 8.55
CA LEU A 743 -10.37 -15.77 9.41
C LEU A 743 -10.77 -16.65 10.58
N SER A 744 -9.79 -17.18 11.28
CA SER A 744 -9.97 -18.00 12.47
C SER A 744 -9.43 -17.23 13.66
N VAL A 745 -10.25 -16.98 14.68
CA VAL A 745 -9.76 -16.40 15.94
C VAL A 745 -9.59 -17.51 16.97
N ILE A 746 -8.39 -17.64 17.49
CA ILE A 746 -8.06 -18.58 18.57
C ILE A 746 -7.70 -17.76 19.81
N MET A 747 -8.41 -17.97 20.91
CA MET A 747 -8.11 -17.36 22.20
C MET A 747 -7.52 -18.42 23.12
N ALA A 748 -6.31 -18.20 23.63
CA ALA A 748 -5.59 -19.15 24.46
C ALA A 748 -5.42 -18.65 25.91
N GLY A 749 -5.42 -19.59 26.87
CA GLY A 749 -5.15 -19.29 28.27
C GLY A 749 -5.31 -20.49 29.20
N TYR A 750 -5.14 -20.22 30.50
CA TYR A 750 -5.25 -21.22 31.56
C TYR A 750 -6.70 -21.67 31.82
N PRO A 751 -6.93 -22.90 32.34
CA PRO A 751 -8.27 -23.46 32.58
C PRO A 751 -9.24 -22.57 33.35
N ASP A 752 -8.96 -22.29 34.61
CA ASP A 752 -9.87 -21.56 35.50
C ASP A 752 -10.13 -20.14 34.99
N GLU A 753 -9.07 -19.56 34.46
CA GLU A 753 -8.99 -18.23 33.89
C GLU A 753 -9.86 -18.06 32.64
N MET A 754 -9.80 -19.03 31.74
CA MET A 754 -10.56 -19.02 30.50
C MET A 754 -12.02 -19.38 30.76
N HIS A 755 -12.33 -20.26 31.71
CA HIS A 755 -13.71 -20.52 32.13
C HIS A 755 -14.40 -19.27 32.69
N GLN A 756 -13.66 -18.45 33.46
CA GLN A 756 -14.15 -17.16 33.93
C GLN A 756 -14.40 -16.19 32.76
N LEU A 757 -13.45 -16.05 31.83
CA LEU A 757 -13.63 -15.22 30.61
C LEU A 757 -14.84 -15.68 29.78
N TYR A 758 -15.01 -17.00 29.64
CA TYR A 758 -16.09 -17.63 28.90
C TYR A 758 -17.48 -17.40 29.52
N SER A 759 -17.53 -17.12 30.83
CA SER A 759 -18.77 -16.83 31.56
C SER A 759 -19.28 -15.39 31.38
N ILE A 760 -18.40 -14.46 31.01
CA ILE A 760 -18.69 -13.01 30.93
C ILE A 760 -19.56 -12.68 29.72
N ASN A 761 -19.26 -13.24 28.54
CA ASN A 761 -19.96 -12.89 27.31
C ASN A 761 -20.64 -14.10 26.65
N LYS A 762 -21.98 -14.09 26.57
CA LYS A 762 -22.77 -15.14 25.90
C LYS A 762 -22.45 -15.31 24.41
N GLY A 763 -21.88 -14.28 23.77
CA GLY A 763 -21.43 -14.28 22.39
C GLY A 763 -20.23 -15.20 22.14
N LEU A 764 -19.33 -15.37 23.12
CA LEU A 764 -18.22 -16.32 23.05
C LEU A 764 -18.74 -17.77 22.96
N LYS A 765 -19.71 -18.14 23.81
CA LYS A 765 -20.35 -19.49 23.81
C LYS A 765 -20.93 -19.89 22.46
N ARG A 766 -21.47 -18.93 21.72
CA ARG A 766 -22.10 -19.22 20.43
C ARG A 766 -21.08 -19.38 19.29
N ARG A 767 -19.93 -18.72 19.38
CA ARG A 767 -19.01 -18.52 18.25
C ARG A 767 -17.70 -19.28 18.36
N PHE A 768 -17.27 -19.60 19.57
CA PHE A 768 -16.03 -20.31 19.86
C PHE A 768 -16.32 -21.78 20.21
N VAL A 769 -15.49 -22.67 19.69
CA VAL A 769 -15.44 -24.09 20.06
C VAL A 769 -14.34 -24.26 21.09
N GLU A 770 -14.69 -24.84 22.24
CA GLU A 770 -13.74 -25.08 23.31
C GLU A 770 -12.89 -26.32 23.03
N ILE A 771 -11.58 -26.18 23.25
CA ILE A 771 -10.60 -27.26 23.14
C ILE A 771 -9.73 -27.26 24.39
N THR A 772 -9.74 -28.37 25.10
CA THR A 772 -8.87 -28.60 26.25
C THR A 772 -7.58 -29.29 25.81
N PHE A 773 -6.47 -28.68 26.20
CA PHE A 773 -5.12 -29.18 26.07
C PHE A 773 -4.72 -29.78 27.43
N ASN A 774 -4.65 -31.10 27.47
CA ASN A 774 -4.24 -31.81 28.67
C ASN A 774 -2.72 -31.73 28.84
N ASP A 775 -2.26 -31.80 30.08
CA ASP A 775 -0.85 -31.95 30.37
C ASP A 775 -0.30 -33.25 29.77
N TYR A 776 0.92 -33.20 29.25
CA TYR A 776 1.58 -34.38 28.70
C TYR A 776 1.93 -35.37 29.81
N THR A 777 1.61 -36.63 29.59
CA THR A 777 2.06 -37.74 30.44
C THR A 777 3.58 -37.85 30.44
N ASN A 778 4.17 -38.50 31.45
CA ASN A 778 5.63 -38.69 31.51
C ASN A 778 6.17 -39.39 30.25
N GLU A 779 5.40 -40.34 29.71
CA GLU A 779 5.75 -41.05 28.46
C GLU A 779 5.74 -40.11 27.26
N GLU A 780 4.73 -39.26 27.15
CA GLU A 780 4.65 -38.26 26.08
C GLU A 780 5.78 -37.22 26.19
N LEU A 781 6.14 -36.79 27.41
CA LEU A 781 7.28 -35.89 27.64
C LEU A 781 8.61 -36.55 27.23
N TYR A 782 8.78 -37.84 27.48
CA TYR A 782 9.96 -38.58 27.03
C TYR A 782 9.99 -38.71 25.50
N GLU A 783 8.85 -38.96 24.86
CA GLU A 783 8.78 -38.99 23.39
C GLU A 783 9.12 -37.61 22.79
N ILE A 784 8.67 -36.51 23.42
CA ILE A 784 9.05 -35.14 23.01
C ILE A 784 10.57 -34.97 23.13
N LEU A 785 11.17 -35.41 24.23
CA LEU A 785 12.62 -35.35 24.45
C LEU A 785 13.37 -36.09 23.34
N GLN A 786 12.97 -37.33 23.02
CA GLN A 786 13.60 -38.13 21.96
C GLN A 786 13.60 -37.41 20.60
N ARG A 787 12.51 -36.72 20.27
CA ARG A 787 12.40 -35.96 19.02
C ARG A 787 13.28 -34.72 19.02
N MET A 788 13.40 -34.03 20.15
CA MET A 788 14.31 -32.88 20.29
C MET A 788 15.77 -33.31 20.13
N VAL A 789 16.18 -34.40 20.80
CA VAL A 789 17.53 -34.98 20.67
C VAL A 789 17.84 -35.38 19.23
N SER A 790 16.88 -36.04 18.56
CA SER A 790 17.06 -36.42 17.15
C SER A 790 17.19 -35.21 16.21
N SER A 791 16.54 -34.08 16.56
CA SER A 791 16.57 -32.85 15.76
C SER A 791 17.88 -32.07 15.93
N SER A 792 18.59 -32.22 17.04
CA SER A 792 19.91 -31.62 17.28
C SER A 792 21.07 -32.43 16.67
N ASN A 793 20.79 -33.49 15.90
CA ASN A 793 21.75 -34.48 15.40
C ASN A 793 22.48 -35.26 16.52
N ASP A 794 21.88 -35.33 17.71
CA ASP A 794 22.34 -36.15 18.82
C ASP A 794 21.58 -37.49 18.85
N THR A 795 22.11 -38.46 19.60
CA THR A 795 21.45 -39.75 19.78
C THR A 795 21.45 -40.18 21.24
N ILE A 796 20.40 -40.87 21.68
CA ILE A 796 20.34 -41.46 23.03
C ILE A 796 20.99 -42.84 22.96
N MET A 797 21.96 -43.10 23.84
CA MET A 797 22.56 -44.42 24.03
C MET A 797 21.98 -45.04 25.31
N ASP A 798 21.95 -46.37 25.39
CA ASP A 798 21.33 -47.10 26.52
C ASP A 798 19.87 -46.64 26.77
N ALA A 799 19.07 -46.72 25.69
CA ALA A 799 17.75 -46.09 25.59
C ALA A 799 16.76 -46.48 26.69
N ASP A 800 16.84 -47.70 27.23
CA ASP A 800 15.99 -48.17 28.32
C ASP A 800 16.36 -47.48 29.65
N GLU A 801 17.65 -47.33 29.94
CA GLU A 801 18.13 -46.70 31.16
C GLU A 801 17.93 -45.17 31.13
N CYS A 802 18.23 -44.53 29.99
CA CYS A 802 17.91 -43.11 29.79
C CYS A 802 16.41 -42.83 29.91
N ARG A 803 15.56 -43.74 29.41
CA ARG A 803 14.11 -43.64 29.53
C ARG A 803 13.68 -43.68 30.99
N ASP A 804 14.16 -44.65 31.76
CA ASP A 804 13.78 -44.79 33.16
C ASP A 804 14.21 -43.57 33.99
N VAL A 805 15.41 -43.03 33.76
CA VAL A 805 15.87 -41.81 34.44
C VAL A 805 15.06 -40.58 34.02
N ALA A 806 14.72 -40.43 32.73
CA ALA A 806 13.87 -39.35 32.25
C ALA A 806 12.46 -39.41 32.85
N LEU A 807 11.84 -40.59 32.91
CA LEU A 807 10.52 -40.78 33.51
C LEU A 807 10.52 -40.44 35.00
N GLN A 808 11.57 -40.83 35.73
CA GLN A 808 11.73 -40.45 37.15
C GLN A 808 11.92 -38.94 37.31
N TYR A 809 12.66 -38.29 36.41
CA TYR A 809 12.80 -36.83 36.39
C TYR A 809 11.44 -36.14 36.20
N PHE A 810 10.66 -36.54 35.20
CA PHE A 810 9.32 -35.96 34.95
C PHE A 810 8.33 -36.25 36.08
N GLN A 811 8.41 -37.43 36.70
CA GLN A 811 7.58 -37.80 37.85
C GLN A 811 7.84 -36.93 39.09
N SER A 812 9.02 -36.29 39.16
CA SER A 812 9.39 -35.43 40.28
C SER A 812 8.67 -34.07 40.31
N PHE A 813 8.05 -33.66 39.20
CA PHE A 813 7.30 -32.40 39.11
C PHE A 813 5.85 -32.56 39.54
N THR A 814 5.34 -31.60 40.32
CA THR A 814 3.91 -31.51 40.62
C THR A 814 3.16 -31.08 39.36
N ARG A 815 2.03 -31.74 39.08
CA ARG A 815 1.14 -31.39 37.96
C ARG A 815 0.11 -30.36 38.41
N ASP A 816 0.61 -29.20 38.79
CA ASP A 816 -0.17 -28.02 39.16
C ASP A 816 -0.23 -27.02 37.98
N ARG A 817 -0.86 -25.86 38.21
CA ARG A 817 -1.06 -24.82 37.20
C ARG A 817 0.24 -24.24 36.62
N GLU A 818 1.36 -24.39 37.33
CA GLU A 818 2.68 -23.87 36.95
C GLU A 818 3.51 -24.95 36.21
N PHE A 819 2.95 -26.15 36.01
CA PHE A 819 3.63 -27.21 35.29
C PHE A 819 3.89 -26.82 33.82
N GLY A 820 5.18 -26.62 33.48
CA GLY A 820 5.62 -26.08 32.20
C GLY A 820 5.53 -27.03 30.99
N ASN A 821 5.09 -28.29 31.15
CA ASN A 821 4.92 -29.27 30.06
C ASN A 821 6.13 -29.36 29.12
N GLY A 822 5.99 -28.99 27.84
CA GLY A 822 7.09 -28.99 26.86
C GLY A 822 8.29 -28.14 27.31
N GLY A 823 8.05 -27.07 28.08
CA GLY A 823 9.13 -26.27 28.68
C GLY A 823 9.98 -27.05 29.69
N VAL A 824 9.39 -28.05 30.38
CA VAL A 824 10.16 -28.97 31.25
C VAL A 824 11.11 -29.82 30.42
N VAL A 825 10.69 -30.24 29.23
CA VAL A 825 11.52 -31.02 28.30
C VAL A 825 12.61 -30.16 27.66
N GLU A 826 12.29 -28.92 27.29
CA GLU A 826 13.27 -27.95 26.77
C GLU A 826 14.38 -27.68 27.78
N ASN A 827 14.01 -27.42 29.05
CA ASN A 827 14.97 -27.22 30.14
C ASN A 827 15.82 -28.48 30.39
N LEU A 828 15.21 -29.67 30.35
CA LEU A 828 15.94 -30.93 30.47
C LEU A 828 16.93 -31.10 29.30
N MET A 829 16.52 -30.80 28.08
CA MET A 829 17.37 -30.90 26.88
C MET A 829 18.59 -29.97 26.97
N GLU A 830 18.40 -28.71 27.37
CA GLU A 830 19.50 -27.77 27.64
C GLU A 830 20.49 -28.36 28.65
N THR A 831 19.97 -28.95 29.74
CA THR A 831 20.79 -29.60 30.79
C THR A 831 21.57 -30.81 30.24
N LEU A 832 20.93 -31.66 29.43
CA LEU A 832 21.57 -32.84 28.84
C LEU A 832 22.71 -32.45 27.89
N ILE A 833 22.50 -31.42 27.06
CA ILE A 833 23.54 -30.89 26.16
C ILE A 833 24.73 -30.37 26.97
N GLN A 834 24.47 -29.56 28.00
CA GLN A 834 25.52 -29.01 28.86
C GLN A 834 26.34 -30.12 29.53
N ASN A 835 25.67 -31.13 30.09
CA ASN A 835 26.34 -32.24 30.76
C ASN A 835 27.15 -33.10 29.79
N ARG A 836 26.61 -33.36 28.58
CA ARG A 836 27.35 -34.02 27.50
C ARG A 836 28.61 -33.24 27.13
N ASP A 837 28.51 -31.93 26.94
CA ASP A 837 29.63 -31.09 26.52
C ASP A 837 30.71 -31.01 27.61
N LEU A 838 30.31 -30.91 28.88
CA LEU A 838 31.24 -31.00 30.01
C LEU A 838 31.91 -32.37 30.09
N ARG A 839 31.17 -33.47 29.84
CA ARG A 839 31.73 -34.81 29.76
C ARG A 839 32.75 -34.94 28.62
N TYR A 840 32.49 -34.32 27.47
CA TYR A 840 33.42 -34.28 26.34
C TYR A 840 34.69 -33.46 26.64
N LEU A 841 34.54 -32.27 27.24
CA LEU A 841 35.66 -31.41 27.62
C LEU A 841 36.57 -32.05 28.66
N ASN A 842 36.00 -32.81 29.60
CA ASN A 842 36.74 -33.51 30.65
C ASN A 842 37.32 -34.88 30.22
N ALA A 843 37.06 -35.33 28.98
CA ALA A 843 37.58 -36.58 28.45
C ALA A 843 39.06 -36.46 28.02
N THR A 844 39.82 -37.55 28.07
CA THR A 844 41.23 -37.53 27.65
C THR A 844 41.37 -37.26 26.13
N PRO A 845 42.53 -36.77 25.65
CA PRO A 845 42.75 -36.53 24.21
C PRO A 845 42.57 -37.77 23.31
N GLU A 846 42.68 -38.99 23.85
CA GLU A 846 42.35 -40.23 23.14
C GLU A 846 40.84 -40.51 23.13
N GLN A 847 40.12 -40.19 24.21
CA GLN A 847 38.67 -40.33 24.31
C GLN A 847 37.91 -39.26 23.50
N GLN A 848 38.45 -38.05 23.38
CA GLN A 848 37.88 -36.96 22.58
C GLN A 848 37.88 -37.25 21.05
N LYS A 849 38.66 -38.24 20.61
CA LYS A 849 38.61 -38.78 19.23
C LYS A 849 37.39 -39.68 18.99
N ASN A 850 36.70 -40.11 20.04
CA ASN A 850 35.49 -40.90 19.92
C ASN A 850 34.29 -39.97 19.62
N MET A 851 33.80 -40.06 18.38
CA MET A 851 32.67 -39.24 17.90
C MET A 851 31.37 -39.51 18.68
N ASP A 852 31.25 -40.68 19.32
CA ASP A 852 30.13 -41.01 20.19
C ASP A 852 30.11 -40.17 21.47
N LEU A 853 31.28 -39.74 21.97
CA LEU A 853 31.39 -38.97 23.20
C LEU A 853 30.91 -37.52 23.03
N ALA A 854 30.96 -37.01 21.79
CA ALA A 854 30.52 -35.66 21.42
C ALA A 854 29.05 -35.58 20.96
N LYS A 855 28.42 -36.71 20.64
CA LYS A 855 27.09 -36.74 19.99
C LYS A 855 26.07 -37.68 20.62
N LYS A 856 26.46 -38.45 21.63
CA LYS A 856 25.55 -39.37 22.34
C LYS A 856 25.25 -38.87 23.74
N ILE A 857 23.97 -38.84 24.09
CA ILE A 857 23.46 -38.63 25.45
C ILE A 857 23.45 -39.98 26.17
N LEU A 858 24.05 -40.02 27.35
CA LEU A 858 24.17 -41.17 28.24
C LEU A 858 23.28 -41.02 29.47
N PRO A 859 22.95 -42.11 30.19
CA PRO A 859 22.20 -42.03 31.44
C PRO A 859 22.84 -41.10 32.49
N CYS A 860 24.17 -41.02 32.51
CA CYS A 860 24.91 -40.13 33.40
C CYS A 860 24.82 -38.64 33.06
N ASP A 861 24.34 -38.29 31.86
CA ASP A 861 24.09 -36.89 31.48
C ASP A 861 22.74 -36.41 32.04
N PHE A 862 21.83 -37.33 32.38
CA PHE A 862 20.55 -36.99 32.99
C PHE A 862 20.74 -36.51 34.44
N PRO A 863 20.02 -35.46 34.85
CA PRO A 863 20.03 -35.01 36.23
C PRO A 863 19.39 -36.11 37.11
N ILE A 864 20.21 -36.78 37.92
CA ILE A 864 19.78 -37.85 38.84
C ILE A 864 18.70 -37.24 39.76
N THR A 865 17.47 -37.79 39.75
CA THR A 865 16.21 -37.48 40.51
C THR A 865 16.21 -36.33 41.52
N LYS A 866 15.06 -35.65 41.72
CA LYS A 866 14.91 -34.45 42.57
C LYS A 866 15.78 -34.38 43.84
N ASP A 867 15.99 -35.47 44.58
CA ASP A 867 16.88 -35.51 45.75
C ASP A 867 18.38 -35.45 45.43
N HIS A 868 18.82 -36.03 44.31
CA HIS A 868 20.19 -35.90 43.81
C HIS A 868 20.39 -34.62 42.98
N VAL A 869 19.36 -34.07 42.32
CA VAL A 869 19.41 -32.71 41.75
C VAL A 869 19.42 -31.68 42.86
N LEU A 870 18.64 -31.87 43.93
CA LEU A 870 18.71 -31.03 45.14
C LEU A 870 20.03 -31.26 45.88
N GLN A 871 20.61 -32.47 45.89
CA GLN A 871 21.94 -32.72 46.45
C GLN A 871 23.09 -32.33 45.52
N HIS A 872 22.94 -32.21 44.20
CA HIS A 872 23.94 -31.68 43.27
C HIS A 872 23.82 -30.17 43.09
N LEU A 873 22.63 -29.59 43.21
CA LEU A 873 22.45 -28.17 43.47
C LEU A 873 22.90 -27.81 44.89
N ALA A 874 22.79 -28.73 45.86
CA ALA A 874 23.37 -28.55 47.20
C ALA A 874 24.87 -28.92 47.29
N SER A 875 25.42 -29.74 46.38
CA SER A 875 26.85 -30.12 46.38
C SER A 875 27.70 -29.34 45.38
N ALA A 876 27.10 -28.74 44.35
CA ALA A 876 27.65 -27.55 43.69
C ALA A 876 27.54 -26.30 44.58
N LYS A 877 26.67 -26.34 45.61
CA LYS A 877 26.73 -25.44 46.78
C LYS A 877 27.70 -25.92 47.87
N ALA A 878 28.23 -27.15 47.83
CA ALA A 878 29.10 -27.71 48.88
C ALA A 878 30.60 -27.65 48.58
N SER A 879 31.00 -26.91 47.54
CA SER A 879 32.37 -26.42 47.38
C SER A 879 32.52 -24.93 47.73
N PHE A 880 31.61 -24.39 48.54
CA PHE A 880 31.97 -23.38 49.53
C PHE A 880 31.42 -23.78 50.89
N SER A 881 32.26 -23.62 51.90
CA SER A 881 31.93 -23.85 53.30
C SER A 881 30.59 -23.22 53.65
N SER A 882 29.69 -24.07 54.16
CA SER A 882 28.55 -23.72 54.99
C SER A 882 29.00 -23.14 56.34
N ASP A 883 29.95 -22.22 56.36
CA ASP A 883 30.29 -21.46 57.55
C ASP A 883 30.18 -19.98 57.22
N LYS A 884 29.10 -19.41 57.77
CA LYS A 884 28.69 -18.00 57.77
C LYS A 884 27.71 -17.62 56.66
N THR A 885 26.50 -18.15 56.74
CA THR A 885 25.34 -17.24 56.63
C THR A 885 25.61 -16.09 57.61
N PHE A 886 25.86 -14.89 57.09
CA PHE A 886 25.94 -13.71 57.93
C PHE A 886 24.54 -13.47 58.50
N THR A 887 24.24 -14.10 59.63
CA THR A 887 23.13 -13.75 60.51
C THR A 887 23.58 -12.56 61.36
N GLY A 888 23.89 -11.46 60.67
CA GLY A 888 24.40 -10.26 61.28
C GLY A 888 23.53 -9.07 60.95
N ILE A 889 23.49 -8.14 61.90
CA ILE A 889 22.93 -6.82 61.68
C ILE A 889 23.97 -6.02 60.88
N LEU A 890 23.65 -5.66 59.64
CA LEU A 890 24.39 -4.63 58.91
C LEU A 890 24.00 -3.28 59.50
N ASP A 891 24.88 -2.72 60.30
CA ASP A 891 24.68 -1.41 60.91
C ASP A 891 25.16 -0.30 59.96
N CYS A 892 24.23 0.38 59.31
CA CYS A 892 24.49 1.60 58.56
C CYS A 892 24.04 2.85 59.35
N SER A 893 23.73 2.70 60.65
CA SER A 893 23.37 3.81 61.53
C SER A 893 24.61 4.53 62.07
N HIS A 894 24.38 5.74 62.55
CA HIS A 894 25.35 6.71 63.04
C HIS A 894 26.42 7.12 62.01
N GLU A 895 26.11 7.06 60.72
CA GLU A 895 26.90 7.71 59.68
C GLU A 895 26.76 9.24 59.77
N ASP A 896 27.85 9.95 59.49
CA ASP A 896 27.88 11.41 59.43
C ASP A 896 27.26 11.87 58.11
N GLU A 897 26.09 12.52 58.16
CA GLU A 897 25.37 13.01 56.98
C GLU A 897 26.22 13.96 56.12
N SER A 898 27.22 14.66 56.69
CA SER A 898 28.14 15.48 55.90
C SER A 898 29.02 14.66 54.94
N LYS A 899 29.09 13.34 55.13
CA LYS A 899 29.78 12.38 54.27
C LYS A 899 28.85 11.65 53.30
N SER A 900 27.58 12.02 53.21
CA SER A 900 26.73 11.53 52.11
C SER A 900 27.14 12.17 50.79
N VAL A 901 26.88 11.46 49.69
CA VAL A 901 27.09 11.97 48.33
C VAL A 901 26.18 13.18 48.08
N ASN A 902 26.77 14.31 47.69
CA ASN A 902 26.06 15.46 47.12
C ASN A 902 26.43 15.64 45.64
N ILE A 903 25.68 16.46 44.90
CA ILE A 903 25.90 16.69 43.46
C ILE A 903 27.33 17.20 43.21
N GLY A 904 28.05 16.59 42.25
CA GLY A 904 29.38 17.04 41.82
C GLY A 904 30.45 15.95 41.91
N ASP A 905 31.67 16.33 42.31
CA ASP A 905 32.86 15.46 42.33
C ASP A 905 32.75 14.28 43.33
N ASP A 906 31.82 14.36 44.30
CA ASP A 906 31.57 13.32 45.32
C ASP A 906 31.21 11.97 44.67
N ILE A 907 30.47 11.98 43.55
CA ILE A 907 30.02 10.78 42.82
C ILE A 907 31.20 9.87 42.44
N TYR A 908 32.31 10.48 42.02
CA TYR A 908 33.49 9.77 41.53
C TYR A 908 34.33 9.15 42.65
N THR A 909 34.09 9.54 43.89
CA THR A 909 34.73 8.99 45.09
C THR A 909 33.87 7.93 45.81
N SER A 910 32.69 7.63 45.26
CA SER A 910 31.69 6.75 45.88
C SER A 910 31.27 5.55 45.04
N VAL A 911 31.53 5.60 43.73
CA VAL A 911 31.28 4.50 42.80
C VAL A 911 32.62 4.01 42.25
N GLY A 912 32.83 2.70 42.28
CA GLY A 912 34.05 2.06 41.80
C GLY A 912 33.76 0.78 41.04
N LEU A 913 34.81 0.20 40.49
CA LEU A 913 34.76 -1.04 39.74
C LEU A 913 35.04 -2.21 40.71
N ILE A 914 34.23 -3.25 40.65
CA ILE A 914 34.44 -4.50 41.38
C ILE A 914 34.89 -5.56 40.39
N GLU A 915 36.02 -6.21 40.67
CA GLU A 915 36.66 -7.17 39.75
C GLU A 915 37.05 -8.45 40.48
N SER A 916 36.86 -9.59 39.79
CA SER A 916 37.47 -10.88 40.08
C SER A 916 38.21 -11.38 38.82
N GLU A 917 38.81 -12.58 38.88
CA GLU A 917 39.43 -13.19 37.69
C GLU A 917 38.46 -13.37 36.52
N ASN A 918 37.18 -13.60 36.80
CA ASN A 918 36.16 -13.97 35.80
C ASN A 918 35.00 -12.98 35.67
N THR A 919 34.90 -11.98 36.54
CA THR A 919 33.77 -11.04 36.57
C THR A 919 34.21 -9.61 36.80
N CYS A 920 33.50 -8.67 36.18
CA CYS A 920 33.74 -7.24 36.31
C CYS A 920 32.40 -6.52 36.33
N GLY A 921 32.24 -5.55 37.23
CA GLY A 921 31.06 -4.71 37.28
C GLY A 921 31.27 -3.44 38.10
N THR A 922 30.17 -2.76 38.42
CA THR A 922 30.17 -1.54 39.22
C THR A 922 29.70 -1.85 40.66
N ALA A 923 30.30 -1.19 41.64
CA ALA A 923 29.85 -1.21 43.03
C ALA A 923 29.91 0.20 43.63
N PHE A 924 29.14 0.45 44.68
CA PHE A 924 29.07 1.76 45.33
C PHE A 924 29.05 1.66 46.85
N ILE A 925 29.54 2.71 47.53
CA ILE A 925 29.69 2.74 48.98
C ILE A 925 28.35 3.04 49.65
N ILE A 926 27.97 2.21 50.63
CA ILE A 926 26.75 2.37 51.45
C ILE A 926 27.04 2.64 52.93
N SER A 927 28.28 2.42 53.39
CA SER A 927 28.75 2.80 54.74
C SER A 927 30.25 3.04 54.75
N ILE A 928 30.69 4.19 55.28
CA ILE A 928 32.11 4.51 55.43
C ILE A 928 32.64 3.92 56.72
N LYS A 929 31.88 4.03 57.82
CA LYS A 929 32.26 3.55 59.15
C LYS A 929 32.58 2.07 59.14
N ASN A 930 31.73 1.29 58.47
CA ASN A 930 31.89 -0.16 58.39
C ASN A 930 32.49 -0.65 57.07
N ARG A 931 32.77 0.28 56.13
CA ARG A 931 33.39 0.04 54.83
C ARG A 931 32.58 -0.92 53.96
N TYR A 932 31.27 -0.73 53.93
CA TYR A 932 30.36 -1.57 53.15
C TYR A 932 30.12 -0.97 51.76
N ILE A 933 30.16 -1.85 50.77
CA ILE A 933 29.81 -1.57 49.38
C ILE A 933 28.67 -2.50 48.92
N MET A 934 27.88 -2.04 47.96
CA MET A 934 26.77 -2.77 47.35
C MET A 934 26.96 -2.91 45.84
N THR A 935 26.52 -4.03 45.29
CA THR A 935 26.50 -4.33 43.86
C THR A 935 25.39 -5.37 43.57
N ALA A 936 25.22 -5.74 42.30
CA ALA A 936 24.29 -6.77 41.89
C ALA A 936 24.86 -8.17 42.19
N SER A 937 24.00 -9.15 42.47
CA SER A 937 24.43 -10.51 42.86
C SER A 937 25.23 -11.19 41.75
N HIS A 938 24.76 -11.12 40.51
CA HIS A 938 25.44 -11.73 39.37
C HIS A 938 26.85 -11.17 39.11
N VAL A 939 27.14 -9.92 39.53
CA VAL A 939 28.47 -9.32 39.39
C VAL A 939 29.51 -10.03 40.28
N VAL A 940 29.07 -10.70 41.35
CA VAL A 940 29.93 -11.41 42.30
C VAL A 940 29.76 -12.93 42.25
N GLU A 941 29.11 -13.46 41.21
CA GLU A 941 28.91 -14.91 41.02
C GLU A 941 30.13 -15.65 40.44
N GLY A 942 31.24 -14.95 40.21
CA GLY A 942 32.53 -15.54 39.86
C GLY A 942 33.35 -15.91 41.09
N PHE A 943 33.95 -17.09 41.10
CA PHE A 943 34.85 -17.52 42.16
C PHE A 943 36.16 -16.72 42.14
N GLY A 944 36.55 -16.11 43.28
CA GLY A 944 37.84 -15.43 43.42
C GLY A 944 37.91 -14.41 44.56
N GLU A 945 39.09 -13.81 44.75
CA GLU A 945 39.30 -12.67 45.63
C GLU A 945 38.84 -11.38 44.93
N PHE A 946 37.82 -10.72 45.46
CA PHE A 946 37.28 -9.51 44.86
C PHE A 946 38.16 -8.30 45.20
N HIS A 947 38.30 -7.41 44.21
CA HIS A 947 39.01 -6.17 44.38
C HIS A 947 38.10 -5.01 44.00
N PHE A 948 37.96 -4.05 44.91
CA PHE A 948 37.26 -2.81 44.66
C PHE A 948 38.27 -1.72 44.28
N THR A 949 38.08 -1.17 43.09
CA THR A 949 38.97 -0.18 42.48
C THR A 949 38.22 1.14 42.31
N LEU A 950 38.71 2.21 42.94
CA LEU A 950 38.09 3.53 42.93
C LEU A 950 39.10 4.61 42.49
N ASN A 951 38.61 5.66 41.84
CA ASN A 951 39.44 6.81 41.48
C ASN A 951 39.43 7.83 42.62
N TYR A 952 40.61 8.17 43.12
CA TYR A 952 40.79 9.10 44.21
C TYR A 952 41.84 10.16 43.89
N LYS A 953 41.43 11.42 43.71
CA LYS A 953 42.34 12.56 43.41
C LYS A 953 43.34 12.26 42.28
N ASN A 954 42.85 11.71 41.16
CA ASN A 954 43.66 11.26 40.01
C ASN A 954 44.65 10.11 40.32
N SER A 955 44.42 9.35 41.39
CA SER A 955 45.14 8.12 41.71
C SER A 955 44.16 6.95 41.85
N ILE A 956 44.49 5.81 41.26
CA ILE A 956 43.67 4.60 41.35
C ILE A 956 43.99 3.91 42.67
N LYS A 957 42.99 3.70 43.52
CA LYS A 957 43.09 2.95 44.77
C LYS A 957 42.36 1.62 44.62
N ARG A 958 43.10 0.53 44.81
CA ARG A 958 42.59 -0.84 44.80
C ARG A 958 42.67 -1.40 46.21
N THR A 959 41.56 -1.92 46.70
CA THR A 959 41.44 -2.59 48.01
C THR A 959 40.79 -3.94 47.81
N THR A 960 41.15 -4.93 48.61
CA THR A 960 40.44 -6.22 48.63
C THR A 960 39.04 -6.01 49.21
N ALA A 961 38.09 -6.78 48.69
CA ALA A 961 36.69 -6.78 49.05
C ALA A 961 36.26 -8.19 49.46
N ARG A 962 35.70 -8.31 50.66
CA ARG A 962 35.19 -9.56 51.20
C ARG A 962 33.68 -9.60 51.06
N LEU A 963 33.16 -10.62 50.39
CA LEU A 963 31.72 -10.87 50.32
C LEU A 963 31.15 -11.13 51.72
N LEU A 964 30.17 -10.33 52.14
CA LEU A 964 29.47 -10.48 53.43
C LEU A 964 28.12 -11.15 53.26
N TRP A 965 27.37 -10.75 52.24
CA TRP A 965 26.03 -11.25 51.98
C TRP A 965 25.75 -11.21 50.48
N ASN A 966 25.06 -12.22 49.99
CA ASN A 966 24.69 -12.35 48.58
C ASN A 966 23.33 -13.04 48.50
N ASN A 967 22.39 -12.45 47.77
CA ASN A 967 21.13 -13.11 47.42
C ASN A 967 20.90 -13.05 45.90
N PRO A 968 21.11 -14.18 45.21
CA PRO A 968 20.85 -14.31 43.79
C PRO A 968 19.39 -14.09 43.38
N GLU A 969 18.42 -14.38 44.24
CA GLU A 969 16.99 -14.30 43.92
C GLU A 969 16.58 -12.84 43.67
N ILE A 970 16.94 -11.95 44.60
CA ILE A 970 16.65 -10.50 44.49
C ILE A 970 17.75 -9.70 43.79
N ASP A 971 18.80 -10.38 43.33
CA ASP A 971 19.98 -9.85 42.65
C ASP A 971 20.77 -8.76 43.41
N PHE A 972 21.03 -8.96 44.70
CA PHE A 972 21.86 -8.05 45.50
C PHE A 972 23.04 -8.75 46.18
N ALA A 973 24.16 -8.03 46.29
CA ALA A 973 25.32 -8.42 47.08
C ALA A 973 25.90 -7.25 47.88
N ILE A 974 26.40 -7.56 49.08
CA ILE A 974 27.07 -6.62 49.99
C ILE A 974 28.44 -7.17 50.34
N LEU A 975 29.45 -6.32 50.20
CA LEU A 975 30.84 -6.64 50.48
C LEU A 975 31.41 -5.64 51.47
N GLN A 976 32.45 -6.05 52.20
CA GLN A 976 33.25 -5.19 53.05
C GLN A 976 34.66 -5.04 52.50
N VAL A 977 35.10 -3.80 52.35
CA VAL A 977 36.46 -3.51 51.86
C VAL A 977 37.44 -3.28 53.00
N GLU A 978 38.71 -3.62 52.78
CA GLU A 978 39.77 -3.41 53.78
C GLU A 978 40.03 -1.94 54.09
N SER A 979 39.96 -1.05 53.11
CA SER A 979 40.18 0.38 53.35
C SER A 979 39.40 1.25 52.36
N LEU A 980 38.97 2.42 52.83
CA LEU A 980 38.38 3.48 52.01
C LEU A 980 39.21 4.76 52.15
N PRO A 981 39.24 5.64 51.13
CA PRO A 981 39.84 6.96 51.26
C PRO A 981 39.23 7.77 52.41
N PRO A 982 40.01 8.68 53.05
CA PRO A 982 39.55 9.46 54.20
C PRO A 982 38.31 10.34 53.94
N ASP A 983 38.13 10.76 52.69
CA ASP A 983 37.08 11.61 52.14
C ASP A 983 36.14 10.84 51.20
N ALA A 984 36.14 9.51 51.24
CA ALA A 984 35.11 8.72 50.58
C ALA A 984 33.72 9.15 51.05
N LYS A 985 32.77 9.18 50.12
CA LYS A 985 31.36 9.49 50.40
C LYS A 985 30.51 8.22 50.26
N TYR A 986 29.37 8.16 50.93
CA TYR A 986 28.42 7.04 50.82
C TYR A 986 27.06 7.49 50.28
N PHE A 987 26.37 6.56 49.64
CA PHE A 987 25.00 6.77 49.17
C PHE A 987 23.98 6.46 50.27
N ILE A 988 22.96 7.31 50.38
CA ILE A 988 21.80 7.06 51.24
C ILE A 988 20.80 6.22 50.44
N ILE A 989 20.31 5.13 51.05
CA ILE A 989 19.25 4.29 50.47
C ILE A 989 17.88 4.90 50.76
N ASP A 990 17.03 5.00 49.74
CA ASP A 990 15.69 5.55 49.83
C ASP A 990 14.62 4.46 49.76
N ILE A 991 13.95 4.25 50.89
CA ILE A 991 12.84 3.31 51.03
C ILE A 991 11.47 3.99 51.02
N ASP A 992 11.42 5.31 51.11
CA ASP A 992 10.18 6.06 51.34
C ASP A 992 9.54 6.55 50.03
N THR A 993 10.36 6.84 49.02
CA THR A 993 9.90 7.48 47.78
C THR A 993 9.14 6.48 46.88
N PRO A 994 7.88 6.70 46.49
CA PRO A 994 7.18 5.76 45.61
C PRO A 994 7.85 5.62 44.24
N ARG A 995 7.87 4.40 43.68
CA ARG A 995 8.45 4.09 42.36
C ARG A 995 7.48 4.40 41.23
N SER A 996 6.97 5.63 41.19
CA SER A 996 5.93 6.04 40.22
C SER A 996 6.50 6.30 38.83
N PRO A 997 5.73 6.04 37.75
CA PRO A 997 6.11 6.44 36.40
C PRO A 997 6.43 7.94 36.30
N ALA A 998 7.36 8.30 35.43
CA ALA A 998 7.91 9.65 35.23
C ALA A 998 8.79 10.21 36.37
N THR A 999 9.07 9.44 37.43
CA THR A 999 10.05 9.83 38.45
C THR A 999 11.44 9.93 37.83
N LYS A 1000 12.08 11.10 37.95
CA LYS A 1000 13.40 11.36 37.36
C LYS A 1000 14.50 10.63 38.11
N ILE A 1001 15.30 9.87 37.38
CA ILE A 1001 16.37 9.04 37.93
C ILE A 1001 17.65 9.19 37.11
N SER A 1002 18.77 8.88 37.74
CA SER A 1002 20.07 8.79 37.09
C SER A 1002 20.76 7.48 37.47
N ILE A 1003 21.58 6.96 36.57
CA ILE A 1003 22.38 5.75 36.74
C ILE A 1003 23.84 6.17 36.66
N ILE A 1004 24.64 5.74 37.63
CA ILE A 1004 26.08 5.97 37.65
C ILE A 1004 26.78 4.62 37.51
N ALA A 1005 27.55 4.41 36.45
CA ALA A 1005 28.23 3.12 36.25
C ALA A 1005 29.47 3.20 35.34
N PHE A 1006 30.32 2.16 35.42
CA PHE A 1006 31.46 2.00 34.52
C PHE A 1006 31.11 1.01 33.39
N PRO A 1007 31.17 1.43 32.11
CA PRO A 1007 31.01 0.51 30.98
C PRO A 1007 32.15 -0.51 30.90
N LEU A 1008 31.88 -1.70 30.36
CA LEU A 1008 32.89 -2.74 30.14
C LEU A 1008 34.04 -2.21 29.26
N GLY A 1009 35.28 -2.47 29.65
CA GLY A 1009 36.48 -2.12 28.88
C GLY A 1009 37.04 -0.70 29.11
N LYS A 1010 36.46 0.11 30.01
CA LYS A 1010 37.06 1.38 30.43
C LYS A 1010 37.97 1.18 31.66
N GLN A 1011 39.20 1.70 31.60
CA GLN A 1011 40.05 1.81 32.78
C GLN A 1011 39.46 2.80 33.80
N VAL A 1012 39.66 2.54 35.10
CA VAL A 1012 39.24 3.39 36.24
C VAL A 1012 39.89 4.80 36.23
N SER A 1013 40.65 5.13 35.19
CA SER A 1013 41.18 6.47 34.91
C SER A 1013 40.14 7.43 34.30
N ASN A 1014 39.05 6.93 33.72
CA ASN A 1014 38.00 7.73 33.09
C ASN A 1014 36.73 7.74 33.94
N MET A 1015 36.22 8.93 34.27
CA MET A 1015 35.02 9.18 35.10
C MET A 1015 33.86 8.20 34.84
N ALA A 1016 33.19 7.77 35.92
CA ALA A 1016 31.97 6.94 35.85
C ALA A 1016 30.94 7.62 34.93
N GLY A 1017 30.30 6.83 34.06
CA GLY A 1017 29.25 7.32 33.17
C GLY A 1017 27.99 7.65 33.96
N LEU A 1018 27.43 8.84 33.73
CA LEU A 1018 26.16 9.28 34.29
C LEU A 1018 25.11 9.30 33.17
N THR A 1019 24.10 8.44 33.27
CA THR A 1019 22.96 8.45 32.35
C THR A 1019 21.71 8.87 33.10
N SER A 1020 20.92 9.80 32.56
CA SER A 1020 19.66 10.25 33.16
C SER A 1020 18.46 9.76 32.36
N GLY A 1021 17.34 9.53 33.06
CA GLY A 1021 16.09 9.09 32.49
C GLY A 1021 14.95 9.19 33.49
N ALA A 1022 13.86 8.46 33.23
CA ALA A 1022 12.73 8.37 34.15
C ALA A 1022 12.32 6.90 34.36
N ILE A 1023 11.62 6.64 35.47
CA ILE A 1023 10.95 5.36 35.70
C ILE A 1023 9.81 5.24 34.68
N TYR A 1024 9.83 4.17 33.89
CA TYR A 1024 8.77 3.82 32.95
C TYR A 1024 7.69 2.98 33.64
N ASN A 1025 8.11 1.96 34.39
CA ASN A 1025 7.23 1.06 35.12
C ASN A 1025 7.98 0.40 36.28
N SER A 1026 7.25 -0.09 37.28
CA SER A 1026 7.78 -0.99 38.31
C SER A 1026 7.02 -2.31 38.26
N GLU A 1027 7.74 -3.42 38.22
CA GLU A 1027 7.19 -4.76 38.07
C GLU A 1027 7.59 -5.60 39.28
N ARG A 1028 6.70 -6.45 39.80
CA ARG A 1028 7.03 -7.34 40.92
C ARG A 1028 7.35 -8.74 40.41
N GLY A 1029 8.38 -9.36 40.97
CA GLY A 1029 8.79 -10.72 40.61
C GLY A 1029 9.16 -10.88 39.13
N LEU A 1030 9.86 -9.91 38.54
CA LEU A 1030 10.35 -10.02 37.18
C LEU A 1030 11.35 -11.18 37.09
N GLU A 1031 11.09 -12.11 36.19
CA GLU A 1031 12.01 -13.21 35.88
C GLU A 1031 13.01 -12.80 34.80
N VAL A 1032 14.30 -12.75 35.16
CA VAL A 1032 15.40 -12.51 34.23
C VAL A 1032 16.29 -13.74 34.16
N ARG A 1033 16.50 -14.24 32.94
CA ARG A 1033 17.40 -15.37 32.65
C ARG A 1033 18.81 -14.82 32.42
N ASN A 1034 19.78 -15.23 33.22
CA ASN A 1034 21.19 -14.85 33.01
C ASN A 1034 21.79 -15.66 31.83
N GLU A 1035 22.97 -15.24 31.37
CA GLU A 1035 23.77 -15.94 30.33
C GLU A 1035 24.06 -17.41 30.69
N ASN A 1036 24.05 -17.75 31.99
CA ASN A 1036 24.28 -19.10 32.51
C ASN A 1036 22.98 -19.93 32.66
N GLY A 1037 21.83 -19.44 32.17
CA GLY A 1037 20.53 -20.12 32.24
C GLY A 1037 19.82 -20.06 33.60
N SER A 1038 20.44 -19.47 34.64
CA SER A 1038 19.79 -19.27 35.94
C SER A 1038 18.73 -18.17 35.86
N ILE A 1039 17.55 -18.45 36.41
CA ILE A 1039 16.44 -17.51 36.51
C ILE A 1039 16.56 -16.74 37.82
N ARG A 1040 16.55 -15.41 37.77
CA ARG A 1040 16.38 -14.53 38.93
C ARG A 1040 14.99 -13.95 38.93
N CYS A 1041 14.33 -13.91 40.08
CA CYS A 1041 13.00 -13.36 40.23
C CYS A 1041 13.06 -12.20 41.23
N PHE A 1042 12.99 -10.97 40.75
CA PHE A 1042 13.12 -9.78 41.59
C PHE A 1042 12.17 -8.66 41.14
N ASP A 1043 11.70 -7.85 42.09
CA ASP A 1043 10.98 -6.61 41.80
C ASP A 1043 11.91 -5.66 41.04
N ALA A 1044 11.43 -5.19 39.90
CA ALA A 1044 12.22 -4.49 38.91
C ALA A 1044 11.69 -3.08 38.67
N ILE A 1045 12.60 -2.11 38.59
CA ILE A 1045 12.38 -0.75 38.12
C ILE A 1045 12.81 -0.70 36.64
N ARG A 1046 11.86 -0.51 35.74
CA ARG A 1046 12.13 -0.28 34.31
C ARG A 1046 12.39 1.20 34.07
N THR A 1047 13.50 1.51 33.41
CA THR A 1047 13.98 2.88 33.23
C THR A 1047 14.20 3.24 31.77
N GLU A 1048 13.99 4.51 31.43
CA GLU A 1048 14.37 5.08 30.13
C GLU A 1048 15.87 5.38 30.05
N ALA A 1049 16.58 5.39 31.19
CA ALA A 1049 18.02 5.66 31.24
C ALA A 1049 18.79 4.50 30.58
N GLN A 1050 19.54 4.82 29.53
CA GLN A 1050 20.33 3.83 28.77
C GLN A 1050 21.49 3.27 29.59
N ALA A 1051 21.56 1.94 29.68
CA ALA A 1051 22.68 1.21 30.24
C ALA A 1051 23.45 0.45 29.15
N THR A 1052 24.78 0.49 29.22
CA THR A 1052 25.67 -0.30 28.35
C THR A 1052 26.23 -1.52 29.08
N HIS A 1053 26.62 -2.56 28.34
CA HIS A 1053 27.25 -3.76 28.89
C HIS A 1053 28.43 -3.43 29.82
N GLY A 1054 28.53 -4.11 30.97
CA GLY A 1054 29.48 -3.84 32.08
C GLY A 1054 29.05 -2.82 33.14
N SER A 1055 27.95 -2.10 32.91
CA SER A 1055 27.40 -1.12 33.88
C SER A 1055 26.68 -1.76 35.08
N SER A 1056 26.51 -3.08 35.09
CA SER A 1056 25.79 -3.84 36.11
C SER A 1056 26.32 -3.56 37.52
N GLY A 1057 25.42 -3.50 38.49
CA GLY A 1057 25.73 -3.20 39.89
C GLY A 1057 25.85 -1.71 40.23
N GLY A 1058 25.71 -0.81 39.23
CA GLY A 1058 25.70 0.63 39.46
C GLY A 1058 24.44 1.12 40.18
N PRO A 1059 24.51 2.17 41.02
CA PRO A 1059 23.36 2.69 41.73
C PRO A 1059 22.38 3.41 40.78
N VAL A 1060 21.08 3.13 40.96
CA VAL A 1060 19.99 3.91 40.40
C VAL A 1060 19.51 4.90 41.46
N ILE A 1061 19.71 6.19 41.18
CA ILE A 1061 19.47 7.29 42.12
C ILE A 1061 18.34 8.19 41.66
N LEU A 1062 17.64 8.80 42.62
CA LEU A 1062 16.72 9.90 42.37
C LEU A 1062 17.51 11.15 41.96
N ALA A 1063 17.16 11.75 40.83
CA ALA A 1063 17.91 12.88 40.28
C ALA A 1063 17.91 14.11 41.20
N GLU A 1064 16.89 14.28 42.05
CA GLU A 1064 16.74 15.43 42.93
C GLU A 1064 17.44 15.26 44.29
N SER A 1065 17.51 14.04 44.81
CA SER A 1065 18.00 13.77 46.17
C SER A 1065 19.30 12.97 46.22
N MET A 1066 19.77 12.44 45.08
CA MET A 1066 20.93 11.53 44.97
C MET A 1066 20.80 10.24 45.78
N ARG A 1067 19.59 9.92 46.29
CA ARG A 1067 19.36 8.73 47.08
C ARG A 1067 19.07 7.52 46.20
N VAL A 1068 19.55 6.35 46.62
CA VAL A 1068 19.50 5.10 45.85
C VAL A 1068 18.15 4.42 46.05
N ILE A 1069 17.47 4.15 44.93
CA ILE A 1069 16.19 3.42 44.92
C ILE A 1069 16.31 2.03 44.30
N GLY A 1070 17.45 1.70 43.68
CA GLY A 1070 17.69 0.41 43.05
C GLY A 1070 19.13 0.22 42.59
N VAL A 1071 19.43 -0.97 42.10
CA VAL A 1071 20.74 -1.34 41.56
C VAL A 1071 20.57 -1.86 40.14
N LEU A 1072 21.39 -1.37 39.21
CA LEU A 1072 21.29 -1.72 37.80
C LEU A 1072 21.58 -3.22 37.58
N HIS A 1073 20.65 -3.93 36.94
CA HIS A 1073 20.79 -5.36 36.64
C HIS A 1073 21.69 -5.60 35.42
N GLY A 1074 21.54 -4.85 34.32
CA GLY A 1074 22.40 -5.01 33.14
C GLY A 1074 21.94 -4.22 31.93
N GLY A 1075 22.68 -4.28 30.82
CA GLY A 1075 22.33 -3.58 29.58
C GLY A 1075 22.93 -4.26 28.34
N ILE A 1076 22.06 -4.51 27.35
CA ILE A 1076 22.23 -5.22 26.06
C ILE A 1076 22.27 -6.75 26.18
N ASN A 1077 21.25 -7.43 25.65
CA ASN A 1077 21.27 -8.86 25.32
C ASN A 1077 21.87 -9.09 23.92
N GLU A 1078 22.25 -10.34 23.59
CA GLU A 1078 22.90 -10.79 22.33
C GLU A 1078 22.17 -10.38 21.03
N HIS A 1079 20.92 -9.92 21.12
CA HIS A 1079 20.10 -9.43 20.00
C HIS A 1079 20.02 -7.89 19.89
N GLY A 1080 20.78 -7.12 20.68
CA GLY A 1080 20.83 -5.65 20.57
C GLY A 1080 19.65 -4.91 21.23
N PHE A 1081 18.83 -5.58 22.03
CA PHE A 1081 17.76 -4.93 22.82
C PHE A 1081 18.29 -4.44 24.18
N TYR A 1082 17.97 -3.19 24.54
CA TYR A 1082 18.32 -2.58 25.82
C TYR A 1082 17.35 -3.06 26.92
N LEU A 1083 17.76 -3.99 27.79
CA LEU A 1083 17.07 -4.22 29.07
C LEU A 1083 17.52 -3.15 30.07
N ASN A 1084 16.91 -1.96 30.05
CA ASN A 1084 17.16 -0.95 31.07
C ASN A 1084 16.37 -1.30 32.35
N ILE A 1085 16.88 -2.29 33.10
CA ILE A 1085 16.21 -2.87 34.27
C ILE A 1085 17.11 -2.73 35.50
N ALA A 1086 16.54 -2.29 36.61
CA ALA A 1086 17.20 -2.24 37.90
C ALA A 1086 16.41 -3.01 38.96
N SER A 1087 17.10 -3.68 39.88
CA SER A 1087 16.48 -4.34 41.04
C SER A 1087 16.03 -3.29 42.05
N ASP A 1088 14.76 -3.34 42.47
CA ASP A 1088 14.22 -2.41 43.47
C ASP A 1088 14.81 -2.69 44.85
N ILE A 1089 15.40 -1.67 45.46
CA ILE A 1089 16.11 -1.77 46.73
C ILE A 1089 15.17 -2.10 47.91
N LEU A 1090 13.85 -1.90 47.76
CA LEU A 1090 12.86 -2.24 48.78
C LEU A 1090 12.90 -3.72 49.15
N GLN A 1091 13.26 -4.58 48.21
CA GLN A 1091 13.31 -6.03 48.42
C GLN A 1091 14.37 -6.46 49.43
N LEU A 1092 15.43 -5.66 49.61
CA LEU A 1092 16.47 -5.92 50.60
C LEU A 1092 15.91 -5.97 52.03
N PHE A 1093 14.89 -5.16 52.30
CA PHE A 1093 14.29 -5.02 53.64
C PHE A 1093 13.27 -6.13 53.94
N ASN A 1094 12.91 -6.94 52.94
CA ASN A 1094 12.01 -8.09 53.09
C ASN A 1094 12.76 -9.42 53.26
N GLN A 1095 14.09 -9.39 53.46
CA GLN A 1095 14.93 -10.59 53.53
C GLN A 1095 15.11 -11.11 54.95
N ASN A 1096 14.75 -12.37 55.19
CA ASN A 1096 14.97 -13.03 56.48
C ASN A 1096 16.46 -13.30 56.79
N THR A 1097 17.33 -13.19 55.79
CA THR A 1097 18.77 -13.49 55.89
C THR A 1097 19.63 -12.26 56.15
N LEU A 1098 19.05 -11.05 56.16
CA LEU A 1098 19.76 -9.78 56.30
C LEU A 1098 18.93 -8.80 57.13
N ASN A 1099 19.50 -8.30 58.24
CA ASN A 1099 18.91 -7.20 58.99
C ASN A 1099 19.74 -5.94 58.79
N ILE A 1100 19.18 -4.87 58.22
CA ILE A 1100 19.87 -3.61 57.99
C ILE A 1100 19.36 -2.56 58.98
N LYS A 1101 20.24 -1.97 59.80
CA LYS A 1101 19.91 -0.80 60.64
C LYS A 1101 20.30 0.47 59.92
N MET A 1102 19.36 1.40 59.77
CA MET A 1102 19.55 2.70 59.12
C MET A 1102 19.42 3.86 60.12
N ASN A 1103 19.81 5.05 59.69
CA ASN A 1103 19.79 6.28 60.51
C ASN A 1103 18.41 6.94 60.68
N ASN A 1104 17.35 6.41 60.06
CA ASN A 1104 16.01 7.00 60.12
C ASN A 1104 15.18 6.36 61.23
N ASN A 1105 14.61 7.22 62.08
CA ASN A 1105 13.68 6.87 63.15
C ASN A 1105 12.41 6.18 62.58
N ASP A 1106 11.96 5.19 63.35
CA ASP A 1106 10.71 4.43 63.29
C ASP A 1106 10.59 3.27 62.27
N ASN A 1107 10.80 2.07 62.84
CA ASN A 1107 10.58 0.68 62.40
C ASN A 1107 11.64 -0.02 61.56
#